data_AF-A0AA88TKT9-F1
#
_entry.id   AF-A0AA88TKT9-F1
#
_cell.length_a   1.000
_cell.length_b   1.000
_cell.length_c   1.000
_cell.angle_alpha   90.00
_cell.angle_beta   90.00
_cell.angle_gamma   90.00
#
_symmetry.space_group_name_H-M   'P 1'
#
loop_
_entity.id
_entity.type
_entity.pdbx_description
1 polymer ?
#
loop_
_entity_poly.entity_id
_entity_poly.type
_entity_poly.pdbx_seq_one_letter_code
_entity_poly.pdbx_strand_id
1 'polypeptide(L)'
;MGKMLIRGLTNKHGYHLVQAFRYAVDEINNGTQNRQLLPGVRLGYQTYDLCSLLASNLATLDLLAQQDDSSVVDSRAVAIIGPDSSSYSFTPAAALGAFLVPQISYEASNELLSNKILYPAFFRTIPSDKNQVSAMIQILVRFNWTWIALLGSDNSYGIQGMQGLSQQASLYDLCIAYQAVIPAVTDKTKQYMQDMVKNILKTKVNTIVVFANKRRAAGFFPFVIEQNVTGKVWIGTEDWSVASTVSSIPGISMIGTVLGVAVQYTEFSGFEDFKRLSVPRLKDTNLNSPFSHSVPCLQNTNLYEMAIQDFPSSQYDTVSSFNVYKAVYAVAHALHTILNCDSGICQKHKVQPWEVFHQLKQVQFSVRNTSFYFDKNGDPPTGYDIVTWVWTDGQWSFKVVGNYSPGPTELQLDASQIKWTGQVSPVTIVPESLCSPECPYGHRKLMTGQHKCCFDCMACPAATFLNKTGYTFCQACARDYWSEAESETCKIRAELYLPWGAPLTTALLIYLGVTLFLTLGTSVIFLFNLSTPVVKSAGGKTCLLMLASLTVASCSTLCHFNRPSQIGCLLKQPLFIISFTVCLACVTVRSFQVVCIFKWSSKLPRSYETWAKNRGPEIFIFITTVVEVFISFLRMLLDPPFPSRDYDFYSDSIILECTYCISRGSFAMALNVGAILFSVLGILGGYFLPKVYIILIKPQLNTTAHFQNCIQMYTMSKQ
;
A
#
# COMPACT_ATOMS: atom_id res chain seq x y z
N MET A 1 26.99 52.85 -37.62
CA MET A 1 25.96 53.21 -36.62
C MET A 1 24.65 52.59 -37.10
N GLY A 2 24.36 51.35 -36.72
CA GLY A 2 23.26 50.56 -37.27
C GLY A 2 21.94 50.87 -36.56
N LYS A 3 20.93 51.30 -37.33
CA LYS A 3 19.52 51.36 -36.88
C LYS A 3 19.01 49.93 -36.73
N MET A 4 18.84 49.47 -35.49
CA MET A 4 18.17 48.21 -35.19
C MET A 4 16.66 48.47 -35.13
N LEU A 5 15.96 48.21 -36.23
CA LEU A 5 14.50 48.09 -36.27
C LEU A 5 14.11 46.78 -35.61
N ILE A 6 13.63 46.82 -34.37
CA ILE A 6 13.04 45.65 -33.69
C ILE A 6 11.52 45.74 -33.88
N ARG A 7 10.98 44.89 -34.76
CA ARG A 7 9.54 44.60 -34.83
C ARG A 7 9.14 43.88 -33.54
N GLY A 8 8.13 44.38 -32.83
CA GLY A 8 7.48 43.64 -31.75
C GLY A 8 6.97 42.28 -32.24
N LEU A 9 6.98 41.26 -31.39
CA LEU A 9 6.46 39.93 -31.73
C LEU A 9 4.93 39.99 -31.82
N THR A 10 4.36 39.50 -32.93
CA THR A 10 2.91 39.41 -33.11
C THR A 10 2.27 38.49 -32.05
N ASN A 11 1.39 39.04 -31.21
CA ASN A 11 0.66 38.28 -30.19
C ASN A 11 -0.79 38.03 -30.63
N LYS A 12 -1.02 36.93 -31.35
CA LYS A 12 -2.35 36.52 -31.82
C LYS A 12 -3.37 36.46 -30.68
N HIS A 13 -2.99 35.86 -29.56
CA HIS A 13 -3.89 35.69 -28.42
C HIS A 13 -4.30 37.05 -27.83
N GLY A 14 -3.32 37.92 -27.57
CA GLY A 14 -3.58 39.29 -27.10
C GLY A 14 -4.49 40.10 -28.02
N TYR A 15 -4.37 39.91 -29.34
CA TYR A 15 -5.27 40.54 -30.32
C TYR A 15 -6.73 40.11 -30.11
N HIS A 16 -7.01 38.82 -29.93
CA HIS A 16 -8.36 38.34 -29.67
C HIS A 16 -8.94 38.93 -28.38
N LEU A 17 -8.14 39.00 -27.30
CA LEU A 17 -8.56 39.58 -26.03
C LEU A 17 -8.92 41.06 -26.15
N VAL A 18 -8.09 41.86 -26.82
CA VAL A 18 -8.37 43.30 -27.04
C VAL A 18 -9.61 43.49 -27.92
N GLN A 19 -9.80 42.68 -28.96
CA GLN A 19 -11.00 42.76 -29.78
C GLN A 19 -12.25 42.36 -28.99
N ALA A 20 -12.16 41.38 -28.09
CA ALA A 20 -13.28 40.97 -27.24
C ALA A 20 -13.69 42.07 -26.26
N PHE A 21 -12.70 42.76 -25.69
CA PHE A 21 -12.92 43.94 -24.88
C PHE A 21 -13.66 45.03 -25.67
N ARG A 22 -13.17 45.36 -26.86
CA ARG A 22 -13.78 46.38 -27.74
C ARG A 22 -15.19 45.99 -28.15
N TYR A 23 -15.40 44.73 -28.49
CA TYR A 23 -16.71 44.21 -28.85
C TYR A 23 -17.71 44.36 -27.70
N ALA A 24 -17.32 44.00 -26.47
CA ALA A 24 -18.18 44.15 -25.30
C ALA A 24 -18.58 45.63 -25.09
N VAL A 25 -17.61 46.55 -25.17
CA VAL A 25 -17.86 47.99 -25.02
C VAL A 25 -18.76 48.54 -26.13
N ASP A 26 -18.47 48.21 -27.39
CA ASP A 26 -19.27 48.66 -28.54
C ASP A 26 -20.71 48.14 -28.46
N GLU A 27 -20.90 46.89 -28.02
CA GLU A 27 -22.22 46.29 -27.86
C GLU A 27 -23.01 46.96 -26.73
N ILE A 28 -22.37 47.24 -25.58
CA ILE A 28 -23.00 47.95 -24.46
C ILE A 28 -23.39 49.38 -24.87
N ASN A 29 -22.48 50.11 -25.54
CA ASN A 29 -22.68 51.50 -25.93
C ASN A 29 -23.79 51.68 -26.99
N ASN A 30 -23.92 50.72 -27.91
CA ASN A 30 -24.95 50.77 -28.97
C ASN A 30 -26.28 50.15 -28.53
N GLY A 31 -26.29 49.39 -27.43
CA GLY A 31 -27.46 48.68 -26.91
C GLY A 31 -27.77 47.40 -27.67
N THR A 32 -28.33 46.41 -26.97
CA THR A 32 -28.91 45.21 -27.59
C THR A 32 -30.43 45.35 -27.71
N GLN A 33 -31.04 44.64 -28.66
CA GLN A 33 -32.47 44.77 -29.02
C GLN A 33 -33.47 44.54 -27.86
N ASN A 34 -33.07 43.95 -26.72
CA ASN A 34 -34.00 43.54 -25.66
C ASN A 34 -33.80 44.18 -24.27
N ARG A 35 -32.67 44.85 -23.97
CA ARG A 35 -32.49 45.66 -22.75
C ARG A 35 -31.26 46.56 -22.89
N GLN A 36 -31.43 47.87 -22.87
CA GLN A 36 -30.31 48.80 -22.98
C GLN A 36 -29.59 48.91 -21.63
N LEU A 37 -28.35 48.43 -21.57
CA LEU A 37 -27.48 48.63 -20.42
C LEU A 37 -26.88 50.03 -20.50
N LEU A 38 -26.90 50.78 -19.40
CA LEU A 38 -26.33 52.13 -19.30
C LEU A 38 -26.96 53.19 -20.25
N PRO A 39 -28.30 53.33 -20.32
CA PRO A 39 -28.96 54.31 -21.17
C PRO A 39 -28.47 55.75 -20.90
N GLY A 40 -27.95 56.41 -21.94
CA GLY A 40 -27.47 57.80 -21.88
C GLY A 40 -26.04 57.96 -21.34
N VAL A 41 -25.35 56.86 -21.03
CA VAL A 41 -23.94 56.81 -20.60
C VAL A 41 -23.15 55.97 -21.60
N ARG A 42 -21.93 56.41 -21.94
CA ARG A 42 -21.02 55.65 -22.82
C ARG A 42 -19.78 55.24 -22.05
N LEU A 43 -19.37 54.00 -22.23
CA LEU A 43 -18.13 53.46 -21.71
C LEU A 43 -16.97 53.83 -22.65
N GLY A 44 -15.98 54.52 -22.09
CA GLY A 44 -14.66 54.71 -22.70
C GLY A 44 -13.65 53.70 -22.15
N TYR A 45 -12.47 53.62 -22.77
CA TYR A 45 -11.40 52.73 -22.31
C TYR A 45 -10.01 53.22 -22.75
N GLN A 46 -9.00 52.73 -22.04
CA GLN A 46 -7.58 52.83 -22.39
C GLN A 46 -6.98 51.43 -22.38
N THR A 47 -6.04 51.17 -23.29
CA THR A 47 -5.40 49.86 -23.44
C THR A 47 -3.89 49.97 -23.30
N TYR A 48 -3.29 49.03 -22.56
CA TYR A 48 -1.85 48.94 -22.35
C TYR A 48 -1.35 47.58 -22.85
N ASP A 49 -0.24 47.56 -23.59
CA ASP A 49 0.42 46.32 -23.99
C ASP A 49 1.36 45.83 -22.87
N LEU A 50 0.97 44.71 -22.25
CA LEU A 50 1.66 44.12 -21.11
C LEU A 50 2.60 43.01 -21.58
N CYS A 51 3.80 43.39 -22.01
CA CYS A 51 4.80 42.45 -22.54
C CYS A 51 5.65 41.76 -21.46
N SER A 52 5.65 42.30 -20.23
CA SER A 52 6.53 41.89 -19.13
C SER A 52 5.94 42.29 -17.77
N LEU A 53 6.47 41.69 -16.70
CA LEU A 53 6.11 42.06 -15.33
C LEU A 53 6.37 43.54 -15.04
N LEU A 54 7.48 44.09 -15.55
CA LEU A 54 7.80 45.52 -15.37
C LEU A 54 6.76 46.40 -16.07
N ALA A 55 6.36 46.06 -17.30
CA ALA A 55 5.31 46.78 -18.01
C ALA A 55 3.97 46.73 -17.24
N SER A 56 3.59 45.58 -16.69
CA SER A 56 2.39 45.45 -15.83
C SER A 56 2.41 46.42 -14.65
N ASN A 57 3.55 46.50 -13.95
CA ASN A 57 3.71 47.38 -12.80
C ASN A 57 3.69 48.86 -13.20
N LEU A 58 4.36 49.22 -14.31
CA LEU A 58 4.37 50.60 -14.82
C LEU A 58 2.99 51.07 -15.26
N ALA A 59 2.23 50.22 -15.97
CA ALA A 59 0.84 50.52 -16.34
C ALA A 59 -0.02 50.75 -15.10
N THR A 60 0.18 49.97 -14.04
CA THR A 60 -0.55 50.14 -12.78
C THR A 60 -0.21 51.47 -12.11
N LEU A 61 1.07 51.85 -12.08
CA LEU A 61 1.50 53.12 -11.50
C LEU A 61 0.97 54.31 -12.28
N ASP A 62 0.94 54.23 -13.61
CA ASP A 62 0.35 55.27 -14.48
C ASP A 62 -1.15 55.47 -14.16
N LEU A 63 -1.90 54.36 -14.05
CA LEU A 63 -3.32 54.40 -13.67
C LEU A 63 -3.54 54.99 -12.26
N LEU A 64 -2.67 54.66 -11.30
CA LEU A 64 -2.72 55.22 -9.94
C LEU A 64 -2.29 56.69 -9.89
N ALA A 65 -1.39 57.14 -10.77
CA ALA A 65 -1.02 58.55 -10.85
C ALA A 65 -2.18 59.40 -11.39
N GLN A 66 -2.91 58.90 -12.39
CA GLN A 66 -4.13 59.52 -12.92
C GLN A 66 -5.26 59.59 -11.87
N GLN A 67 -5.22 58.73 -10.86
CA GLN A 67 -6.14 58.71 -9.73
C GLN A 67 -5.88 59.87 -8.75
N ASP A 68 -4.66 60.39 -8.66
CA ASP A 68 -4.30 61.47 -7.73
C ASP A 68 -4.37 62.86 -8.40
N ASP A 69 -4.16 62.93 -9.72
CA ASP A 69 -4.14 64.18 -10.46
C ASP A 69 -5.55 64.79 -10.68
N SER A 70 -5.88 65.79 -9.87
CA SER A 70 -7.13 66.57 -9.98
C SER A 70 -7.23 67.42 -11.26
N SER A 71 -6.14 67.60 -12.02
CA SER A 71 -6.13 68.36 -13.27
C SER A 71 -6.57 67.56 -14.50
N VAL A 72 -6.56 66.22 -14.42
CA VAL A 72 -6.97 65.30 -15.49
C VAL A 72 -8.38 64.77 -15.20
N VAL A 73 -9.37 65.66 -15.33
CA VAL A 73 -10.75 65.40 -14.87
C VAL A 73 -11.51 64.35 -15.70
N ASP A 74 -11.07 64.04 -16.93
CA ASP A 74 -11.88 63.32 -17.92
C ASP A 74 -11.38 61.89 -18.28
N SER A 75 -10.31 61.38 -17.66
CA SER A 75 -9.64 60.13 -18.09
C SER A 75 -9.45 59.07 -17.00
N ARG A 76 -10.12 59.19 -15.84
CA ARG A 76 -9.89 58.30 -14.69
C ARG A 76 -10.56 56.93 -14.87
N ALA A 77 -9.77 55.85 -14.85
CA ALA A 77 -10.29 54.49 -14.91
C ALA A 77 -11.04 54.09 -13.62
N VAL A 78 -12.24 53.53 -13.77
CA VAL A 78 -13.07 53.07 -12.64
C VAL A 78 -12.90 51.59 -12.31
N ALA A 79 -12.35 50.81 -13.24
CA ALA A 79 -12.02 49.40 -13.09
C ALA A 79 -10.92 49.00 -14.09
N ILE A 80 -10.16 47.96 -13.77
CA ILE A 80 -9.12 47.39 -14.64
C ILE A 80 -9.57 45.99 -15.08
N ILE A 81 -9.45 45.69 -16.38
CA ILE A 81 -9.67 44.34 -16.93
C ILE A 81 -8.32 43.77 -17.36
N GLY A 82 -7.88 42.67 -16.72
CA GLY A 82 -6.58 42.03 -16.94
C GLY A 82 -5.66 42.07 -15.70
N PRO A 83 -4.39 41.65 -15.84
CA PRO A 83 -3.77 41.08 -17.04
C PRO A 83 -4.18 39.61 -17.28
N ASP A 84 -3.59 39.00 -18.31
CA ASP A 84 -3.76 37.60 -18.73
C ASP A 84 -2.86 36.60 -17.96
N SER A 85 -2.16 37.04 -16.91
CA SER A 85 -1.20 36.21 -16.18
C SER A 85 -1.25 36.40 -14.68
N SER A 86 -1.30 35.30 -13.94
CA SER A 86 -1.16 35.29 -12.47
C SER A 86 0.12 35.98 -12.01
N SER A 87 1.25 35.73 -12.69
CA SER A 87 2.53 36.33 -12.29
C SER A 87 2.54 37.84 -12.49
N TYR A 88 1.83 38.34 -13.50
CA TYR A 88 1.72 39.77 -13.77
C TYR A 88 0.64 40.45 -12.93
N SER A 89 -0.20 39.69 -12.21
CA SER A 89 -1.34 40.21 -11.44
C SER A 89 -1.01 40.54 -9.99
N PHE A 90 -0.03 39.88 -9.36
CA PHE A 90 0.21 40.01 -7.92
C PHE A 90 0.51 41.45 -7.46
N THR A 91 1.50 42.11 -8.08
CA THR A 91 1.86 43.47 -7.72
C THR A 91 0.75 44.46 -8.06
N PRO A 92 0.13 44.42 -9.27
CA PRO A 92 -1.04 45.26 -9.56
C PRO A 92 -2.19 45.06 -8.58
N ALA A 93 -2.54 43.82 -8.25
CA ALA A 93 -3.66 43.51 -7.37
C ALA A 93 -3.46 44.05 -5.95
N ALA A 94 -2.23 43.99 -5.43
CA ALA A 94 -1.90 44.58 -4.14
C ALA A 94 -1.98 46.12 -4.18
N ALA A 95 -1.37 46.73 -5.20
CA ALA A 95 -1.33 48.18 -5.35
C ALA A 95 -2.73 48.78 -5.56
N LEU A 96 -3.49 48.26 -6.52
CA LEU A 96 -4.87 48.68 -6.81
C LEU A 96 -5.81 48.38 -5.63
N GLY A 97 -5.58 47.25 -4.95
CA GLY A 97 -6.31 46.85 -3.75
C GLY A 97 -6.20 47.86 -2.61
N ALA A 98 -5.03 48.47 -2.40
CA ALA A 98 -4.83 49.49 -1.38
C ALA A 98 -5.68 50.75 -1.60
N PHE A 99 -6.05 51.04 -2.86
CA PHE A 99 -6.91 52.17 -3.24
C PHE A 99 -8.35 51.75 -3.59
N LEU A 100 -8.72 50.48 -3.32
CA LEU A 100 -10.02 49.89 -3.65
C LEU A 100 -10.41 50.05 -5.13
N VAL A 101 -9.42 50.05 -6.02
CA VAL A 101 -9.66 50.05 -7.47
C VAL A 101 -9.85 48.61 -7.93
N PRO A 102 -11.04 48.22 -8.43
CA PRO A 102 -11.30 46.83 -8.78
C PRO A 102 -10.51 46.40 -10.01
N GLN A 103 -9.84 45.26 -9.89
CA GLN A 103 -9.15 44.58 -10.98
C GLN A 103 -9.82 43.25 -11.26
N ILE A 104 -10.25 43.01 -12.50
CA ILE A 104 -10.88 41.75 -12.93
C ILE A 104 -9.98 41.07 -13.96
N SER A 105 -9.25 40.03 -13.56
CA SER A 105 -8.47 39.23 -14.51
C SER A 105 -9.33 38.17 -15.20
N TYR A 106 -9.00 37.84 -16.43
CA TYR A 106 -9.70 36.83 -17.24
C TYR A 106 -8.89 35.53 -17.44
N GLU A 107 -7.63 35.49 -17.00
CA GLU A 107 -6.74 34.31 -17.09
C GLU A 107 -5.82 34.10 -15.87
N ALA A 108 -5.83 34.98 -14.85
CA ALA A 108 -5.06 34.76 -13.63
C ALA A 108 -5.77 33.77 -12.67
N SER A 109 -5.45 32.49 -12.81
CA SER A 109 -6.04 31.38 -12.06
C SER A 109 -5.36 31.06 -10.72
N ASN A 110 -4.23 31.68 -10.37
CA ASN A 110 -3.51 31.35 -9.13
C ASN A 110 -4.36 31.55 -7.84
N GLU A 111 -4.35 30.56 -6.94
CA GLU A 111 -5.17 30.52 -5.73
C GLU A 111 -4.86 31.66 -4.73
N LEU A 112 -3.62 32.14 -4.63
CA LEU A 112 -3.29 33.20 -3.67
C LEU A 112 -4.01 34.52 -3.96
N LEU A 113 -4.41 34.78 -5.20
CA LEU A 113 -5.19 35.98 -5.58
C LEU A 113 -6.61 35.98 -4.99
N SER A 114 -7.09 34.83 -4.50
CA SER A 114 -8.33 34.72 -3.74
C SER A 114 -8.23 35.27 -2.31
N ASN A 115 -7.01 35.51 -1.79
CA ASN A 115 -6.81 36.06 -0.44
C ASN A 115 -7.23 37.53 -0.38
N LYS A 116 -8.43 37.81 0.14
CA LYS A 116 -8.99 39.17 0.25
C LYS A 116 -8.37 40.05 1.34
N ILE A 117 -7.48 39.49 2.18
CA ILE A 117 -6.68 40.31 3.09
C ILE A 117 -5.54 40.98 2.30
N LEU A 118 -4.90 40.24 1.39
CA LEU A 118 -3.78 40.75 0.58
C LEU A 118 -4.24 41.43 -0.72
N TYR A 119 -5.31 40.93 -1.34
CA TYR A 119 -5.82 41.36 -2.63
C TYR A 119 -7.32 41.70 -2.54
N PRO A 120 -7.70 42.72 -1.74
CA PRO A 120 -9.10 42.99 -1.42
C PRO A 120 -9.96 43.31 -2.64
N ALA A 121 -9.42 44.00 -3.65
CA ALA A 121 -10.13 44.46 -4.85
C ALA A 121 -9.88 43.61 -6.10
N PHE A 122 -9.30 42.42 -5.96
CA PHE A 122 -9.08 41.51 -7.08
C PHE A 122 -10.31 40.63 -7.32
N PHE A 123 -10.69 40.43 -8.58
CA PHE A 123 -11.73 39.53 -9.05
C PHE A 123 -11.23 38.79 -10.29
N ARG A 124 -11.93 37.73 -10.69
CA ARG A 124 -11.64 37.06 -11.96
C ARG A 124 -12.82 36.35 -12.59
N THR A 125 -12.77 36.18 -13.90
CA THR A 125 -13.81 35.48 -14.68
C THR A 125 -13.44 34.04 -15.07
N ILE A 126 -12.25 33.58 -14.64
CA ILE A 126 -11.75 32.21 -14.75
C ILE A 126 -11.73 31.52 -13.37
N PRO A 127 -11.97 30.20 -13.26
CA PRO A 127 -11.89 29.51 -11.97
C PRO A 127 -10.50 29.55 -11.32
N SER A 128 -10.46 29.25 -10.03
CA SER A 128 -9.24 29.11 -9.24
C SER A 128 -8.47 27.83 -9.56
N ASP A 129 -7.14 27.90 -9.50
CA ASP A 129 -6.22 26.76 -9.50
C ASP A 129 -6.54 25.78 -8.36
N LYS A 130 -7.17 26.24 -7.27
CA LYS A 130 -7.73 25.35 -6.25
C LYS A 130 -8.65 24.29 -6.83
N ASN A 131 -9.55 24.71 -7.73
CA ASN A 131 -10.50 23.83 -8.40
C ASN A 131 -9.79 22.95 -9.44
N GLN A 132 -8.77 23.49 -10.11
CA GLN A 132 -7.99 22.76 -11.11
C GLN A 132 -7.14 21.65 -10.49
N VAL A 133 -6.43 21.95 -9.39
CA VAL A 133 -5.65 20.97 -8.64
C VAL A 133 -6.57 19.87 -8.13
N SER A 134 -7.72 20.22 -7.55
CA SER A 134 -8.72 19.25 -7.11
C SER A 134 -9.20 18.36 -8.27
N ALA A 135 -9.51 18.93 -9.43
CA ALA A 135 -9.89 18.16 -10.62
C ALA A 135 -8.79 17.17 -11.06
N MET A 136 -7.53 17.60 -11.10
CA MET A 136 -6.39 16.74 -11.44
C MET A 136 -6.22 15.61 -10.42
N ILE A 137 -6.35 15.89 -9.12
CA ILE A 137 -6.29 14.86 -8.06
C ILE A 137 -7.42 13.85 -8.22
N GLN A 138 -8.65 14.30 -8.47
CA GLN A 138 -9.79 13.39 -8.70
C GLN A 138 -9.58 12.51 -9.93
N ILE A 139 -8.95 13.01 -11.00
CA ILE A 139 -8.58 12.20 -12.17
C ILE A 139 -7.58 11.10 -11.77
N LEU A 140 -6.53 11.45 -11.02
CA LEU A 140 -5.52 10.48 -10.56
C LEU A 140 -6.15 9.40 -9.67
N VAL A 141 -7.02 9.78 -8.75
CA VAL A 141 -7.76 8.86 -7.85
C VAL A 141 -8.70 7.97 -8.65
N ARG A 142 -9.45 8.52 -9.62
CA ARG A 142 -10.40 7.77 -10.44
C ARG A 142 -9.76 6.62 -11.21
N PHE A 143 -8.52 6.79 -11.66
CA PHE A 143 -7.77 5.77 -12.40
C PHE A 143 -6.77 4.97 -11.54
N ASN A 144 -6.78 5.16 -10.21
CA ASN A 144 -5.87 4.49 -9.27
C ASN A 144 -4.37 4.70 -9.63
N TRP A 145 -4.02 5.90 -10.07
CA TRP A 145 -2.63 6.25 -10.42
C TRP A 145 -1.90 6.85 -9.23
N THR A 146 -1.14 6.01 -8.52
CA THR A 146 -0.45 6.39 -7.28
C THR A 146 1.02 6.77 -7.48
N TRP A 147 1.60 6.55 -8.66
CA TRP A 147 3.00 6.84 -8.97
C TRP A 147 3.10 7.79 -10.17
N ILE A 148 3.42 9.06 -9.92
CA ILE A 148 3.38 10.11 -10.96
C ILE A 148 4.67 10.94 -11.02
N ALA A 149 4.90 11.59 -12.16
CA ALA A 149 5.80 12.76 -12.23
C ALA A 149 4.99 14.07 -12.24
N LEU A 150 5.52 15.11 -11.60
CA LEU A 150 4.91 16.43 -11.53
C LEU A 150 5.87 17.49 -12.06
N LEU A 151 5.45 18.16 -13.14
CA LEU A 151 6.20 19.24 -13.76
C LEU A 151 5.42 20.54 -13.66
N GLY A 152 6.09 21.69 -13.68
CA GLY A 152 5.40 22.96 -13.80
C GLY A 152 6.28 24.14 -14.19
N SER A 153 5.69 25.23 -14.66
CA SER A 153 6.45 26.36 -15.20
C SER A 153 7.22 27.14 -14.12
N ASP A 154 8.36 27.72 -14.50
CA ASP A 154 9.25 28.58 -13.68
C ASP A 154 8.67 29.95 -13.27
N ASN A 155 7.37 30.02 -13.04
CA ASN A 155 6.67 31.24 -12.66
C ASN A 155 5.70 30.96 -11.50
N SER A 156 5.08 32.01 -10.97
CA SER A 156 4.24 31.89 -9.77
C SER A 156 3.01 31.00 -9.99
N TYR A 157 2.49 30.92 -11.23
CA TYR A 157 1.39 30.02 -11.58
C TYR A 157 1.82 28.55 -11.48
N GLY A 158 2.88 28.18 -12.20
CA GLY A 158 3.36 26.80 -12.24
C GLY A 158 3.86 26.30 -10.90
N ILE A 159 4.69 27.09 -10.21
CA ILE A 159 5.30 26.71 -8.93
C ILE A 159 4.21 26.50 -7.86
N GLN A 160 3.25 27.41 -7.74
CA GLN A 160 2.22 27.28 -6.70
C GLN A 160 1.19 26.21 -7.04
N GLY A 161 0.82 26.05 -8.31
CA GLY A 161 -0.05 24.94 -8.72
C GLY A 161 0.59 23.57 -8.44
N MET A 162 1.89 23.42 -8.72
CA MET A 162 2.63 22.22 -8.33
C MET A 162 2.65 22.01 -6.81
N GLN A 163 2.85 23.08 -6.03
CA GLN A 163 2.86 22.99 -4.57
C GLN A 163 1.48 22.56 -4.03
N GLY A 164 0.40 23.17 -4.52
CA GLY A 164 -0.96 22.79 -4.17
C GLY A 164 -1.26 21.34 -4.50
N LEU A 165 -0.85 20.88 -5.69
CA LEU A 165 -1.02 19.48 -6.10
C LEU A 165 -0.19 18.53 -5.24
N SER A 166 1.06 18.87 -4.94
CA SER A 166 1.92 18.06 -4.06
C SER A 166 1.34 17.90 -2.66
N GLN A 167 0.80 18.99 -2.09
CA GLN A 167 0.14 18.96 -0.79
C GLN A 167 -1.12 18.09 -0.81
N GLN A 168 -2.00 18.26 -1.80
CA GLN A 168 -3.22 17.45 -1.91
C GLN A 168 -2.92 15.98 -2.22
N ALA A 169 -1.93 15.70 -3.08
CA ALA A 169 -1.52 14.34 -3.42
C ALA A 169 -1.20 13.49 -2.18
N SER A 170 -0.57 14.10 -1.17
CA SER A 170 -0.23 13.41 0.09
C SER A 170 -1.46 12.89 0.85
N LEU A 171 -2.61 13.59 0.75
CA LEU A 171 -3.88 13.27 1.40
C LEU A 171 -4.63 12.11 0.72
N TYR A 172 -4.34 11.84 -0.55
CA TYR A 172 -4.99 10.81 -1.37
C TYR A 172 -4.07 9.60 -1.62
N ASP A 173 -3.07 9.39 -0.78
CA ASP A 173 -2.09 8.32 -0.91
C ASP A 173 -1.34 8.26 -2.25
N LEU A 174 -1.19 9.41 -2.91
CA LEU A 174 -0.44 9.54 -4.16
C LEU A 174 1.04 9.87 -3.87
N CYS A 175 1.94 9.28 -4.64
CA CYS A 175 3.39 9.50 -4.56
C CYS A 175 3.92 10.17 -5.82
N ILE A 176 4.73 11.21 -5.62
CA ILE A 176 5.42 11.93 -6.69
C ILE A 176 6.84 11.38 -6.79
N ALA A 177 7.10 10.64 -7.86
CA ALA A 177 8.39 10.00 -8.16
C ALA A 177 9.46 11.01 -8.56
N TYR A 178 9.03 12.04 -9.29
CA TYR A 178 9.90 13.06 -9.84
C TYR A 178 9.15 14.38 -9.89
N GLN A 179 9.82 15.44 -9.45
CA GLN A 179 9.29 16.79 -9.49
C GLN A 179 10.30 17.72 -10.12
N ALA A 180 9.89 18.54 -11.10
CA ALA A 180 10.79 19.48 -11.75
C ALA A 180 10.09 20.73 -12.28
N VAL A 181 10.87 21.80 -12.41
CA VAL A 181 10.40 23.09 -12.94
C VAL A 181 10.85 23.23 -14.39
N ILE A 182 9.95 23.66 -15.27
CA ILE A 182 10.16 23.88 -16.71
C ILE A 182 10.57 25.35 -16.95
N PRO A 183 11.85 25.63 -17.25
CA PRO A 183 12.33 26.99 -17.49
C PRO A 183 12.02 27.50 -18.90
N ALA A 184 12.34 28.76 -19.15
CA ALA A 184 12.49 29.25 -20.52
C ALA A 184 13.52 28.44 -21.30
N VAL A 185 13.25 28.18 -22.58
CA VAL A 185 14.24 27.55 -23.47
C VAL A 185 15.30 28.58 -23.85
N THR A 186 16.53 28.32 -23.43
CA THR A 186 17.74 29.11 -23.70
C THR A 186 18.90 28.12 -23.89
N ASP A 187 20.02 28.54 -24.47
CA ASP A 187 21.18 27.64 -24.64
C ASP A 187 21.68 27.05 -23.31
N LYS A 188 21.50 27.77 -22.20
CA LYS A 188 21.88 27.30 -20.86
C LYS A 188 20.92 26.26 -20.28
N THR A 189 19.67 26.23 -20.72
CA THR A 189 18.61 25.38 -20.14
C THR A 189 18.29 24.14 -20.98
N LYS A 190 18.79 24.04 -22.23
CA LYS A 190 18.59 22.86 -23.10
C LYS A 190 19.02 21.56 -22.44
N GLN A 191 20.22 21.52 -21.85
CA GLN A 191 20.74 20.32 -21.19
C GLN A 191 19.84 19.90 -20.02
N TYR A 192 19.40 20.86 -19.21
CA TYR A 192 18.49 20.61 -18.10
C TYR A 192 17.13 20.06 -18.57
N MET A 193 16.58 20.55 -19.69
CA MET A 193 15.35 20.00 -20.28
C MET A 193 15.54 18.55 -20.74
N GLN A 194 16.67 18.24 -21.39
CA GLN A 194 16.99 16.88 -21.80
C GLN A 194 17.14 15.94 -20.60
N ASP A 195 17.83 16.39 -19.54
CA ASP A 195 18.02 15.60 -18.33
C ASP A 195 16.72 15.43 -17.54
N MET A 196 15.80 16.41 -17.59
CA MET A 196 14.45 16.28 -17.06
C MET A 196 13.71 15.10 -17.69
N VAL A 197 13.71 15.00 -19.03
CA VAL A 197 13.07 13.88 -19.75
C VAL A 197 13.73 12.54 -19.39
N LYS A 198 15.07 12.49 -19.32
CA LYS A 198 15.79 11.28 -18.90
C LYS A 198 15.43 10.84 -17.48
N ASN A 199 15.29 11.79 -16.56
CA ASN A 199 14.91 11.50 -15.17
C ASN A 199 13.47 10.98 -15.08
N ILE A 200 12.53 11.54 -15.86
CA ILE A 200 11.17 11.01 -15.97
C ILE A 200 11.21 9.54 -16.42
N LEU A 201 11.97 9.23 -17.49
CA LEU A 201 12.10 7.86 -17.98
C LEU A 201 12.73 6.91 -16.94
N LYS A 202 13.72 7.40 -16.18
CA LYS A 202 14.38 6.63 -15.10
C LYS A 202 13.41 6.22 -13.99
N THR A 203 12.41 7.06 -13.68
CA THR A 203 11.40 6.76 -12.65
C THR A 203 10.34 5.75 -13.08
N LYS A 204 10.29 5.39 -14.38
CA LYS A 204 9.30 4.46 -14.96
C LYS A 204 7.84 4.86 -14.74
N VAL A 205 7.55 6.11 -14.39
CA VAL A 205 6.17 6.61 -14.31
C VAL A 205 5.49 6.52 -15.68
N ASN A 206 4.19 6.24 -15.69
CA ASN A 206 3.37 6.28 -16.89
C ASN A 206 2.53 7.55 -16.96
N THR A 207 2.17 8.12 -15.82
CA THR A 207 1.38 9.35 -15.71
C THR A 207 2.25 10.55 -15.31
N ILE A 208 2.18 11.63 -16.09
CA ILE A 208 2.92 12.88 -15.87
C ILE A 208 1.94 14.04 -15.83
N VAL A 209 1.90 14.76 -14.72
CA VAL A 209 1.13 16.00 -14.59
C VAL A 209 2.02 17.18 -14.96
N VAL A 210 1.53 18.03 -15.87
CA VAL A 210 2.27 19.21 -16.36
C VAL A 210 1.49 20.47 -16.02
N PHE A 211 1.76 20.99 -14.82
CA PHE A 211 1.21 22.24 -14.31
C PHE A 211 1.96 23.47 -14.86
N ALA A 212 1.85 23.72 -16.16
CA ALA A 212 2.64 24.76 -16.83
C ALA A 212 1.77 25.67 -17.69
N ASN A 213 2.29 26.84 -18.02
CA ASN A 213 1.66 27.68 -19.03
C ASN A 213 1.98 27.17 -20.46
N LYS A 214 1.18 27.55 -21.45
CA LYS A 214 1.32 27.12 -22.85
C LYS A 214 2.69 27.41 -23.46
N ARG A 215 3.32 28.53 -23.07
CA ARG A 215 4.65 28.90 -23.57
C ARG A 215 5.73 27.94 -23.06
N ARG A 216 5.69 27.55 -21.79
CA ARG A 216 6.63 26.61 -21.19
C ARG A 216 6.37 25.19 -21.66
N ALA A 217 5.10 24.77 -21.72
CA ALA A 217 4.72 23.47 -22.27
C ALA A 217 5.20 23.32 -23.73
N ALA A 218 4.96 24.32 -24.58
CA ALA A 218 5.43 24.31 -25.97
C ALA A 218 6.95 24.24 -26.12
N GLY A 219 7.70 24.82 -25.17
CA GLY A 219 9.16 24.71 -25.13
C GLY A 219 9.67 23.36 -24.62
N PHE A 220 8.88 22.65 -23.81
CA PHE A 220 9.27 21.37 -23.19
C PHE A 220 9.02 20.16 -24.08
N PHE A 221 7.84 20.06 -24.70
CA PHE A 221 7.46 18.88 -25.49
C PHE A 221 8.39 18.54 -26.68
N PRO A 222 9.08 19.47 -27.34
CA PRO A 222 10.10 19.12 -28.34
C PRO A 222 11.20 18.20 -27.80
N PHE A 223 11.61 18.35 -26.52
CA PHE A 223 12.62 17.48 -25.89
C PHE A 223 12.06 16.09 -25.56
N VAL A 224 10.75 15.99 -25.30
CA VAL A 224 10.04 14.72 -25.11
C VAL A 224 10.02 13.92 -26.42
N ILE A 225 9.76 14.61 -27.53
CA ILE A 225 9.72 14.03 -28.88
C ILE A 225 11.12 13.65 -29.34
N GLU A 226 12.13 14.51 -29.12
CA GLU A 226 13.55 14.24 -29.45
C GLU A 226 14.05 12.94 -28.81
N GLN A 227 13.57 12.61 -27.60
CA GLN A 227 13.93 11.38 -26.87
C GLN A 227 13.00 10.20 -27.15
N ASN A 228 12.12 10.28 -28.16
CA ASN A 228 11.19 9.23 -28.56
C ASN A 228 10.32 8.69 -27.40
N VAL A 229 9.91 9.58 -26.49
CA VAL A 229 8.98 9.20 -25.41
C VAL A 229 7.61 8.95 -26.01
N THR A 230 7.07 7.76 -25.80
CA THR A 230 5.75 7.33 -26.31
C THR A 230 4.98 6.58 -25.23
N GLY A 231 3.66 6.39 -25.43
CA GLY A 231 2.83 5.53 -24.56
C GLY A 231 2.64 6.03 -23.13
N LYS A 232 2.86 7.34 -22.87
CA LYS A 232 2.63 7.96 -21.56
C LYS A 232 1.25 8.63 -21.49
N VAL A 233 0.80 8.93 -20.28
CA VAL A 233 -0.37 9.76 -20.03
C VAL A 233 0.08 11.12 -19.53
N TRP A 234 -0.33 12.18 -20.22
CA TRP A 234 -0.01 13.56 -19.89
C TRP A 234 -1.26 14.26 -19.39
N ILE A 235 -1.23 14.76 -18.15
CA ILE A 235 -2.33 15.54 -17.55
C ILE A 235 -1.97 17.03 -17.65
N GLY A 236 -2.74 17.77 -18.44
CA GLY A 236 -2.51 19.18 -18.75
C GLY A 236 -3.44 20.15 -18.04
N THR A 237 -2.95 21.36 -17.84
CA THR A 237 -3.70 22.49 -17.30
C THR A 237 -4.62 23.12 -18.34
N GLU A 238 -5.52 23.97 -17.87
CA GLU A 238 -6.42 24.77 -18.70
C GLU A 238 -5.70 25.63 -19.73
N ASP A 239 -4.49 26.12 -19.41
CA ASP A 239 -3.75 27.02 -20.30
C ASP A 239 -3.18 26.31 -21.55
N TRP A 240 -2.81 25.03 -21.47
CA TRP A 240 -2.16 24.35 -22.60
C TRP A 240 -2.91 23.14 -23.18
N SER A 241 -3.83 22.53 -22.43
CA SER A 241 -4.54 21.32 -22.85
C SER A 241 -5.37 21.51 -24.13
N VAL A 242 -5.87 22.73 -24.38
CA VAL A 242 -6.64 23.09 -25.57
C VAL A 242 -5.93 24.13 -26.45
N ALA A 243 -4.65 24.41 -26.18
CA ALA A 243 -3.87 25.40 -26.91
C ALA A 243 -3.25 24.82 -28.18
N SER A 244 -3.54 25.43 -29.34
CA SER A 244 -2.97 25.02 -30.62
C SER A 244 -1.44 25.15 -30.66
N THR A 245 -0.87 26.06 -29.87
CA THR A 245 0.59 26.23 -29.75
C THR A 245 1.31 24.95 -29.31
N VAL A 246 0.64 24.09 -28.54
CA VAL A 246 1.21 22.80 -28.11
C VAL A 246 0.79 21.68 -29.05
N SER A 247 -0.48 21.62 -29.43
CA SER A 247 -0.97 20.53 -30.30
C SER A 247 -0.48 20.60 -31.74
N SER A 248 0.01 21.75 -32.21
CA SER A 248 0.63 21.89 -33.54
C SER A 248 2.13 21.54 -33.58
N ILE A 249 2.72 21.09 -32.47
CA ILE A 249 4.14 20.70 -32.45
C ILE A 249 4.34 19.43 -33.31
N PRO A 250 5.28 19.42 -34.27
CA PRO A 250 5.54 18.25 -35.09
C PRO A 250 5.92 17.03 -34.24
N GLY A 251 5.21 15.92 -34.43
CA GLY A 251 5.45 14.67 -33.69
C GLY A 251 4.74 14.54 -32.33
N ILE A 252 4.02 15.58 -31.89
CA ILE A 252 3.34 15.58 -30.58
C ILE A 252 2.28 14.48 -30.46
N SER A 253 1.70 14.00 -31.55
CA SER A 253 0.72 12.91 -31.54
C SER A 253 1.28 11.57 -31.06
N MET A 254 2.60 11.42 -31.02
CA MET A 254 3.26 10.15 -30.66
C MET A 254 3.54 10.02 -29.16
N ILE A 255 3.47 11.13 -28.38
CA ILE A 255 3.89 11.14 -26.97
C ILE A 255 3.01 10.30 -26.04
N GLY A 256 1.82 9.93 -26.51
CA GLY A 256 0.85 9.14 -25.78
C GLY A 256 -0.52 9.82 -25.67
N THR A 257 -1.21 9.54 -24.57
CA THR A 257 -2.56 10.06 -24.30
C THR A 257 -2.46 11.39 -23.56
N VAL A 258 -3.18 12.41 -24.02
CA VAL A 258 -3.27 13.70 -23.32
C VAL A 258 -4.67 13.85 -22.75
N LEU A 259 -4.74 13.94 -21.42
CA LEU A 259 -5.91 14.35 -20.67
C LEU A 259 -5.71 15.78 -20.19
N GLY A 260 -6.73 16.61 -20.28
CA GLY A 260 -6.64 18.02 -19.95
C GLY A 260 -7.76 18.46 -19.04
N VAL A 261 -7.46 19.39 -18.16
CA VAL A 261 -8.47 20.28 -17.58
C VAL A 261 -8.67 21.43 -18.56
N ALA A 262 -9.90 21.86 -18.82
CA ALA A 262 -10.23 22.97 -19.72
C ALA A 262 -11.34 23.84 -19.12
N VAL A 263 -11.25 25.16 -19.31
CA VAL A 263 -12.35 26.06 -18.92
C VAL A 263 -13.59 25.72 -19.75
N GLN A 264 -14.75 25.68 -19.09
CA GLN A 264 -16.01 25.30 -19.73
C GLN A 264 -16.27 26.15 -20.97
N TYR A 265 -16.48 25.49 -22.11
CA TYR A 265 -16.67 26.18 -23.37
C TYR A 265 -18.01 26.93 -23.39
N THR A 266 -17.98 28.17 -23.86
CA THR A 266 -19.20 28.94 -24.16
C THR A 266 -18.95 29.73 -25.42
N GLU A 267 -19.75 29.47 -26.47
CA GLU A 267 -19.72 30.26 -27.68
C GLU A 267 -20.57 31.53 -27.49
N PHE A 268 -20.08 32.65 -28.01
CA PHE A 268 -20.84 33.89 -28.03
C PHE A 268 -20.87 34.47 -29.45
N SER A 269 -22.08 34.56 -30.00
CA SER A 269 -22.34 34.98 -31.37
C SER A 269 -22.02 36.45 -31.58
N GLY A 270 -21.55 36.81 -32.78
CA GLY A 270 -21.32 38.20 -33.21
C GLY A 270 -19.89 38.70 -33.04
N PHE A 271 -19.04 37.99 -32.28
CA PHE A 271 -17.65 38.38 -32.08
C PHE A 271 -16.80 38.28 -33.37
N GLU A 272 -16.94 37.18 -34.11
CA GLU A 272 -16.24 37.00 -35.39
C GLU A 272 -16.67 38.05 -36.43
N ASP A 273 -17.97 38.35 -36.49
CA ASP A 273 -18.50 39.43 -37.33
C ASP A 273 -17.94 40.79 -36.94
N PHE A 274 -17.87 41.08 -35.64
CA PHE A 274 -17.28 42.31 -35.14
C PHE A 274 -15.81 42.44 -35.55
N LYS A 275 -14.99 41.39 -35.39
CA LYS A 275 -13.58 41.42 -35.82
C LYS A 275 -13.47 41.77 -37.31
N ARG A 276 -14.25 41.11 -38.16
CA ARG A 276 -14.28 41.35 -39.61
C ARG A 276 -14.72 42.78 -39.96
N LEU A 277 -15.75 43.29 -39.31
CA LEU A 277 -16.27 44.65 -39.52
C LEU A 277 -15.39 45.75 -38.91
N SER A 278 -14.51 45.41 -37.97
CA SER A 278 -13.62 46.38 -37.31
C SER A 278 -12.42 46.79 -38.19
N VAL A 279 -12.02 45.97 -39.17
CA VAL A 279 -10.83 46.21 -40.03
C VAL A 279 -10.91 47.55 -40.78
N PRO A 280 -12.01 47.89 -41.48
CA PRO A 280 -12.10 49.17 -42.20
C PRO A 280 -12.12 50.37 -41.25
N ARG A 281 -12.79 50.26 -40.09
CA ARG A 281 -12.87 51.34 -39.09
C ARG A 281 -11.50 51.68 -38.48
N LEU A 282 -10.66 50.66 -38.29
CA LEU A 282 -9.29 50.83 -37.79
C LEU A 282 -8.38 51.53 -38.81
N LYS A 283 -8.67 51.43 -40.12
CA LYS A 283 -7.94 52.13 -41.19
C LYS A 283 -8.06 53.65 -41.06
N ASP A 284 -9.28 54.14 -40.79
CA ASP A 284 -9.58 55.58 -40.73
C ASP A 284 -9.01 56.26 -39.47
N THR A 285 -8.82 55.49 -38.40
CA THR A 285 -8.30 55.99 -37.10
C THR A 285 -6.77 56.15 -37.12
N ASN A 286 -6.08 55.48 -38.04
CA ASN A 286 -4.62 55.36 -38.09
C ASN A 286 -3.88 56.50 -38.79
N LEU A 287 -4.58 57.55 -39.23
CA LEU A 287 -3.94 58.67 -39.91
C LEU A 287 -3.23 59.66 -38.98
N ASN A 288 -3.35 59.55 -37.65
CA ASN A 288 -2.68 60.46 -36.70
C ASN A 288 -2.27 59.75 -35.39
N SER A 289 -1.04 59.25 -35.30
CA SER A 289 -0.39 59.04 -34.00
C SER A 289 1.11 59.33 -34.08
N PRO A 290 1.58 60.46 -33.52
CA PRO A 290 2.99 60.82 -33.44
C PRO A 290 3.52 60.44 -32.05
N PHE A 291 3.88 59.17 -31.81
CA PHE A 291 4.48 58.79 -30.52
C PHE A 291 5.86 58.14 -30.65
N SER A 292 6.74 58.60 -29.75
CA SER A 292 8.19 58.38 -29.69
C SER A 292 8.59 56.93 -29.35
N HIS A 293 9.59 56.41 -30.07
CA HIS A 293 10.12 55.04 -30.07
C HIS A 293 10.94 54.62 -28.83
N SER A 294 10.72 55.19 -27.64
CA SER A 294 11.64 54.99 -26.50
C SER A 294 11.32 53.80 -25.57
N VAL A 295 10.09 53.25 -25.58
CA VAL A 295 9.73 52.05 -24.80
C VAL A 295 9.00 51.03 -25.70
N PRO A 296 9.58 49.84 -25.98
CA PRO A 296 9.00 48.84 -26.87
C PRO A 296 7.69 48.19 -26.36
N CYS A 297 7.43 48.30 -25.08
CA CYS A 297 6.24 47.77 -24.40
C CYS A 297 5.43 48.94 -23.83
N LEU A 298 4.12 48.76 -23.61
CA LEU A 298 3.15 49.83 -23.27
C LEU A 298 2.73 50.71 -24.46
N GLN A 299 3.22 50.45 -25.67
CA GLN A 299 2.70 51.09 -26.88
C GLN A 299 1.45 50.36 -27.35
N ASN A 300 0.39 51.10 -27.67
CA ASN A 300 -0.75 50.54 -28.36
C ASN A 300 -0.25 50.08 -29.74
N THR A 301 -0.11 48.77 -29.93
CA THR A 301 0.30 48.20 -31.22
C THR A 301 -0.65 48.69 -32.30
N ASN A 302 -0.18 48.79 -33.55
CA ASN A 302 -1.04 49.12 -34.67
C ASN A 302 -2.09 48.01 -34.88
N LEU A 303 -3.25 48.14 -34.24
CA LEU A 303 -4.35 47.16 -34.25
C LEU A 303 -4.79 46.82 -35.68
N TYR A 304 -4.66 47.77 -36.61
CA TYR A 304 -4.99 47.56 -38.02
C TYR A 304 -4.05 46.56 -38.70
N GLU A 305 -2.74 46.64 -38.45
CA GLU A 305 -1.76 45.69 -39.02
C GLU A 305 -2.01 44.25 -38.53
N MET A 306 -2.47 44.10 -37.28
CA MET A 306 -2.89 42.80 -36.76
C MET A 306 -4.23 42.35 -37.32
N ALA A 307 -5.16 43.29 -37.55
CA ALA A 307 -6.48 42.98 -38.07
C ALA A 307 -6.46 42.52 -39.54
N ILE A 308 -5.54 43.05 -40.37
CA ILE A 308 -5.35 42.59 -41.76
C ILE A 308 -4.86 41.14 -41.84
N GLN A 309 -4.13 40.66 -40.82
CA GLN A 309 -3.59 39.30 -40.82
C GLN A 309 -4.65 38.22 -40.62
N ASP A 310 -5.90 38.61 -40.31
CA ASP A 310 -7.08 37.75 -40.21
C ASP A 310 -6.83 36.44 -39.46
N PHE A 311 -6.40 36.56 -38.19
CA PHE A 311 -6.12 35.39 -37.38
C PHE A 311 -7.40 34.60 -37.07
N PRO A 312 -7.48 33.31 -37.41
CA PRO A 312 -8.62 32.48 -37.04
C PRO A 312 -8.62 32.25 -35.52
N SER A 313 -9.75 32.47 -34.86
CA SER A 313 -9.86 32.19 -33.41
C SER A 313 -9.78 30.68 -33.18
N SER A 314 -8.82 30.24 -32.35
CA SER A 314 -8.88 28.88 -31.80
C SER A 314 -9.97 28.81 -30.73
N GLN A 315 -10.42 27.62 -30.36
CA GLN A 315 -11.40 27.48 -29.28
C GLN A 315 -10.85 28.05 -27.95
N TYR A 316 -9.56 27.86 -27.67
CA TYR A 316 -8.87 28.51 -26.55
C TYR A 316 -9.04 30.04 -26.59
N ASP A 317 -8.76 30.67 -27.75
CA ASP A 317 -8.90 32.12 -27.91
C ASP A 317 -10.36 32.58 -27.71
N THR A 318 -11.33 31.80 -28.17
CA THR A 318 -12.77 32.09 -27.99
C THR A 318 -13.17 32.09 -26.52
N VAL A 319 -12.74 31.09 -25.74
CA VAL A 319 -13.07 30.99 -24.31
C VAL A 319 -12.47 32.14 -23.52
N SER A 320 -11.18 32.44 -23.74
CA SER A 320 -10.53 33.58 -23.08
C SER A 320 -11.17 34.91 -23.48
N SER A 321 -11.55 35.07 -24.75
CA SER A 321 -12.29 36.24 -25.24
C SER A 321 -13.65 36.39 -24.53
N PHE A 322 -14.35 35.29 -24.30
CA PHE A 322 -15.61 35.32 -23.55
C PHE A 322 -15.39 35.68 -22.07
N ASN A 323 -14.27 35.28 -21.47
CA ASN A 323 -13.90 35.69 -20.11
C ASN A 323 -13.64 37.20 -20.01
N VAL A 324 -13.01 37.81 -21.02
CA VAL A 324 -12.86 39.27 -21.14
C VAL A 324 -14.24 39.93 -21.26
N TYR A 325 -15.08 39.42 -22.15
CA TYR A 325 -16.42 39.93 -22.40
C TYR A 325 -17.28 39.91 -21.11
N LYS A 326 -17.27 38.80 -20.35
CA LYS A 326 -17.90 38.72 -19.02
C LYS A 326 -17.37 39.77 -18.05
N ALA A 327 -16.06 40.03 -18.04
CA ALA A 327 -15.44 40.97 -17.12
C ALA A 327 -15.91 42.41 -17.39
N VAL A 328 -16.00 42.80 -18.68
CA VAL A 328 -16.55 44.10 -19.09
C VAL A 328 -18.04 44.22 -18.72
N TYR A 329 -18.82 43.18 -18.97
CA TYR A 329 -20.24 43.14 -18.59
C TYR A 329 -20.44 43.23 -17.07
N ALA A 330 -19.58 42.60 -16.26
CA ALA A 330 -19.65 42.71 -14.81
C ALA A 330 -19.47 44.17 -14.34
N VAL A 331 -18.50 44.89 -14.90
CA VAL A 331 -18.31 46.33 -14.62
C VAL A 331 -19.52 47.13 -15.09
N ALA A 332 -20.05 46.84 -16.28
CA ALA A 332 -21.19 47.59 -16.82
C ALA A 332 -22.48 47.37 -16.00
N HIS A 333 -22.73 46.16 -15.51
CA HIS A 333 -23.83 45.87 -14.59
C HIS A 333 -23.65 46.54 -13.22
N ALA A 334 -22.41 46.62 -12.72
CA ALA A 334 -22.11 47.36 -11.50
C ALA A 334 -22.42 48.86 -11.69
N LEU A 335 -21.94 49.45 -12.77
CA LEU A 335 -22.24 50.84 -13.13
C LEU A 335 -23.74 51.07 -13.33
N HIS A 336 -24.46 50.12 -13.93
CA HIS A 336 -25.91 50.22 -14.13
C HIS A 336 -26.66 50.42 -12.81
N THR A 337 -26.22 49.71 -11.77
CA THR A 337 -26.81 49.79 -10.44
C THR A 337 -26.42 51.10 -9.75
N ILE A 338 -25.12 51.45 -9.79
CA ILE A 338 -24.60 52.68 -9.16
C ILE A 338 -25.28 53.93 -9.74
N LEU A 339 -25.47 53.97 -11.05
CA LEU A 339 -26.10 55.08 -11.75
C LEU A 339 -27.64 55.01 -11.78
N ASN A 340 -28.24 54.04 -11.08
CA ASN A 340 -29.70 53.87 -10.97
C ASN A 340 -30.44 53.85 -12.32
N CYS A 341 -29.87 53.12 -13.28
CA CYS A 341 -30.33 53.11 -14.67
C CYS A 341 -31.64 52.33 -14.92
N ASP A 342 -32.12 51.53 -13.94
CA ASP A 342 -33.38 50.78 -14.06
C ASP A 342 -34.61 51.69 -14.24
N SER A 343 -34.48 52.98 -13.89
CA SER A 343 -35.48 54.02 -14.15
C SER A 343 -35.63 54.42 -15.62
N GLY A 344 -34.80 53.86 -16.52
CA GLY A 344 -34.81 54.12 -17.97
C GLY A 344 -33.80 55.19 -18.42
N ILE A 345 -33.26 56.00 -17.51
CA ILE A 345 -32.18 56.96 -17.77
C ILE A 345 -31.17 56.87 -16.63
N CYS A 346 -29.89 56.70 -16.95
CA CYS A 346 -28.84 56.70 -15.95
C CYS A 346 -28.61 58.10 -15.37
N GLN A 347 -28.48 58.17 -14.04
CA GLN A 347 -28.04 59.38 -13.36
C GLN A 347 -26.57 59.63 -13.68
N LYS A 348 -26.22 60.87 -14.05
CA LYS A 348 -24.84 61.24 -14.38
C LYS A 348 -24.17 61.87 -13.15
N HIS A 349 -23.39 61.08 -12.42
CA HIS A 349 -22.50 61.56 -11.37
C HIS A 349 -21.11 60.95 -11.52
N LYS A 350 -20.13 61.54 -10.84
CA LYS A 350 -18.74 61.08 -10.88
C LYS A 350 -18.60 59.80 -10.05
N VAL A 351 -18.50 58.66 -10.73
CA VAL A 351 -18.29 57.35 -10.10
C VAL A 351 -16.85 57.21 -9.60
N GLN A 352 -16.70 56.75 -8.36
CA GLN A 352 -15.42 56.41 -7.75
C GLN A 352 -15.13 54.91 -7.87
N PRO A 353 -13.86 54.48 -7.97
CA PRO A 353 -13.57 53.04 -8.12
C PRO A 353 -14.04 52.18 -6.95
N TRP A 354 -14.03 52.72 -5.72
CA TRP A 354 -14.51 52.00 -4.54
C TRP A 354 -16.02 51.69 -4.63
N GLU A 355 -16.83 52.54 -5.28
CA GLU A 355 -18.27 52.28 -5.51
C GLU A 355 -18.45 51.06 -6.42
N VAL A 356 -17.67 51.02 -7.52
CA VAL A 356 -17.64 49.87 -8.44
C VAL A 356 -17.17 48.61 -7.72
N PHE A 357 -16.14 48.71 -6.88
CA PHE A 357 -15.66 47.61 -6.05
C PHE A 357 -16.75 47.01 -5.14
N HIS A 358 -17.49 47.86 -4.41
CA HIS A 358 -18.56 47.37 -3.54
C HIS A 358 -19.68 46.72 -4.35
N GLN A 359 -20.04 47.30 -5.50
CA GLN A 359 -21.11 46.77 -6.33
C GLN A 359 -20.72 45.47 -7.03
N LEU A 360 -19.45 45.29 -7.43
CA LEU A 360 -18.97 44.05 -8.04
C LEU A 360 -19.10 42.84 -7.10
N LYS A 361 -19.03 43.02 -5.77
CA LYS A 361 -19.22 41.92 -4.81
C LYS A 361 -20.63 41.31 -4.83
N GLN A 362 -21.60 42.03 -5.35
CA GLN A 362 -23.01 41.62 -5.39
C GLN A 362 -23.57 41.57 -6.82
N VAL A 363 -22.71 41.67 -7.83
CA VAL A 363 -23.14 41.64 -9.22
C VAL A 363 -23.61 40.23 -9.60
N GLN A 364 -24.79 40.15 -10.18
CA GLN A 364 -25.33 38.93 -10.74
C GLN A 364 -26.06 39.27 -12.03
N PHE A 365 -25.66 38.62 -13.12
CA PHE A 365 -26.27 38.85 -14.43
C PHE A 365 -26.26 37.58 -15.27
N SER A 366 -27.05 37.58 -16.34
CA SER A 366 -27.04 36.55 -17.36
C SER A 366 -26.61 37.19 -18.67
N VAL A 367 -25.63 36.58 -19.33
CA VAL A 367 -25.19 37.01 -20.65
C VAL A 367 -25.11 35.79 -21.56
N ARG A 368 -25.78 35.86 -22.72
CA ARG A 368 -25.86 34.75 -23.71
C ARG A 368 -26.26 33.39 -23.08
N ASN A 369 -27.25 33.39 -22.19
CA ASN A 369 -27.76 32.24 -21.42
C ASN A 369 -26.82 31.66 -20.35
N THR A 370 -25.72 32.34 -20.05
CA THR A 370 -24.81 31.97 -18.96
C THR A 370 -25.00 32.94 -17.80
N SER A 371 -25.47 32.43 -16.65
CA SER A 371 -25.51 33.20 -15.41
C SER A 371 -24.10 33.34 -14.82
N PHE A 372 -23.74 34.54 -14.38
CA PHE A 372 -22.44 34.84 -13.82
C PHE A 372 -22.55 35.69 -12.55
N TYR A 373 -21.73 35.36 -11.55
CA TYR A 373 -21.53 36.11 -10.32
C TYR A 373 -20.16 35.76 -9.72
N PHE A 374 -19.68 36.60 -8.80
CA PHE A 374 -18.48 36.33 -8.02
C PHE A 374 -18.84 35.78 -6.64
N ASP A 375 -18.08 34.81 -6.16
CA ASP A 375 -18.20 34.31 -4.79
C ASP A 375 -17.57 35.28 -3.77
N LYS A 376 -17.55 34.88 -2.49
CA LYS A 376 -16.93 35.67 -1.41
C LYS A 376 -15.44 35.96 -1.62
N ASN A 377 -14.76 35.18 -2.46
CA ASN A 377 -13.36 35.30 -2.82
C ASN A 377 -13.17 35.97 -4.18
N GLY A 378 -14.20 36.61 -4.75
CA GLY A 378 -14.08 37.27 -6.06
C GLY A 378 -13.84 36.28 -7.22
N ASP A 379 -14.13 35.00 -7.01
CA ASP A 379 -13.91 33.91 -7.95
C ASP A 379 -15.25 33.47 -8.57
N PRO A 380 -15.27 32.97 -9.81
CA PRO A 380 -16.46 32.36 -10.36
C PRO A 380 -16.63 30.96 -9.77
N PRO A 381 -17.83 30.57 -9.32
CA PRO A 381 -18.10 29.25 -8.74
C PRO A 381 -18.31 28.18 -9.83
N THR A 382 -17.53 28.28 -10.91
CA THR A 382 -17.55 27.34 -12.03
C THR A 382 -16.41 26.34 -11.90
N GLY A 383 -16.66 25.12 -12.36
CA GLY A 383 -15.65 24.08 -12.43
C GLY A 383 -14.93 24.05 -13.77
N TYR A 384 -14.55 22.86 -14.20
CA TYR A 384 -13.81 22.64 -15.43
C TYR A 384 -14.39 21.47 -16.23
N ASP A 385 -14.19 21.50 -17.54
CA ASP A 385 -14.38 20.33 -18.40
C ASP A 385 -13.11 19.49 -18.39
N ILE A 386 -13.27 18.18 -18.51
CA ILE A 386 -12.16 17.24 -18.71
C ILE A 386 -12.14 16.84 -20.17
N VAL A 387 -11.00 17.05 -20.83
CA VAL A 387 -10.83 16.82 -22.27
C VAL A 387 -9.80 15.73 -22.54
N THR A 388 -9.96 15.03 -23.66
CA THR A 388 -8.93 14.14 -24.22
C THR A 388 -8.58 14.58 -25.64
N TRP A 389 -7.32 14.44 -26.03
CA TRP A 389 -6.92 14.69 -27.42
C TRP A 389 -7.41 13.58 -28.35
N VAL A 390 -7.79 13.98 -29.55
CA VAL A 390 -8.25 13.12 -30.64
C VAL A 390 -7.54 13.51 -31.92
N TRP A 391 -6.95 12.51 -32.59
CA TRP A 391 -6.29 12.69 -33.87
C TRP A 391 -7.13 12.04 -34.96
N THR A 392 -7.44 12.80 -36.01
CA THR A 392 -8.18 12.31 -37.19
C THR A 392 -7.48 12.83 -38.43
N ASP A 393 -7.01 11.92 -39.30
CA ASP A 393 -6.27 12.25 -40.53
C ASP A 393 -5.09 13.22 -40.32
N GLY A 394 -4.39 13.07 -39.18
CA GLY A 394 -3.27 13.95 -38.81
C GLY A 394 -3.67 15.33 -38.27
N GLN A 395 -4.97 15.65 -38.22
CA GLN A 395 -5.50 16.86 -37.59
C GLN A 395 -5.82 16.62 -36.12
N TRP A 396 -5.46 17.60 -35.29
CA TRP A 396 -5.76 17.59 -33.87
C TRP A 396 -7.15 18.15 -33.59
N SER A 397 -7.86 17.49 -32.71
CA SER A 397 -9.04 17.99 -32.02
C SER A 397 -9.02 17.48 -30.58
N PHE A 398 -9.96 17.91 -29.76
CA PHE A 398 -10.16 17.34 -28.43
C PHE A 398 -11.64 17.04 -28.23
N LYS A 399 -11.94 16.15 -27.29
CA LYS A 399 -13.30 15.78 -26.92
C LYS A 399 -13.48 15.97 -25.41
N VAL A 400 -14.59 16.58 -25.02
CA VAL A 400 -15.00 16.63 -23.60
C VAL A 400 -15.48 15.23 -23.19
N VAL A 401 -14.83 14.65 -22.18
CA VAL A 401 -15.10 13.31 -21.65
C VAL A 401 -15.68 13.33 -20.24
N GLY A 402 -15.77 14.51 -19.65
CA GLY A 402 -16.28 14.69 -18.30
C GLY A 402 -16.29 16.14 -17.86
N ASN A 403 -16.77 16.38 -16.63
CA ASN A 403 -16.72 17.66 -15.96
C ASN A 403 -16.34 17.48 -14.49
N TYR A 404 -15.78 18.53 -13.91
CA TYR A 404 -15.51 18.66 -12.50
C TYR A 404 -16.30 19.85 -11.96
N SER A 405 -17.04 19.66 -10.87
CA SER A 405 -17.79 20.74 -10.21
C SER A 405 -17.30 20.95 -8.77
N PRO A 406 -17.04 22.20 -8.33
CA PRO A 406 -16.50 22.50 -7.00
C PRO A 406 -17.51 22.39 -5.85
N GLY A 407 -18.80 22.14 -6.12
CA GLY A 407 -19.89 22.01 -5.14
C GLY A 407 -19.82 20.71 -4.31
N PRO A 408 -20.78 19.77 -4.40
CA PRO A 408 -20.49 18.39 -3.99
C PRO A 408 -19.32 17.96 -4.88
N THR A 409 -18.11 17.84 -4.33
CA THR A 409 -16.90 17.63 -5.12
C THR A 409 -17.03 16.33 -5.90
N GLU A 410 -17.46 16.44 -7.16
CA GLU A 410 -17.86 15.32 -8.00
C GLU A 410 -17.18 15.47 -9.34
N LEU A 411 -16.32 14.50 -9.65
CA LEU A 411 -15.76 14.31 -10.98
C LEU A 411 -16.68 13.34 -11.73
N GLN A 412 -17.37 13.84 -12.76
CA GLN A 412 -18.12 13.01 -13.69
C GLN A 412 -17.24 12.74 -14.90
N LEU A 413 -16.79 11.50 -15.06
CA LEU A 413 -15.86 11.11 -16.12
C LEU A 413 -16.29 9.82 -16.80
N ASP A 414 -16.52 9.89 -18.10
CA ASP A 414 -16.76 8.73 -18.95
C ASP A 414 -15.44 8.20 -19.53
N ALA A 415 -14.85 7.24 -18.81
CA ALA A 415 -13.59 6.62 -19.19
C ALA A 415 -13.65 5.84 -20.52
N SER A 416 -14.85 5.45 -20.98
CA SER A 416 -15.01 4.68 -22.23
C SER A 416 -14.67 5.52 -23.48
N GLN A 417 -14.76 6.85 -23.36
CA GLN A 417 -14.48 7.78 -24.45
C GLN A 417 -13.00 8.14 -24.59
N ILE A 418 -12.17 7.73 -23.64
CA ILE A 418 -10.73 7.99 -23.63
C ILE A 418 -10.01 6.91 -24.42
N LYS A 419 -9.27 7.30 -25.46
CA LYS A 419 -8.43 6.39 -26.24
C LYS A 419 -7.04 6.35 -25.65
N TRP A 420 -6.68 5.22 -25.05
CA TRP A 420 -5.35 4.97 -24.49
C TRP A 420 -4.37 4.53 -25.58
N THR A 421 -3.13 5.03 -25.53
CA THR A 421 -2.11 4.75 -26.55
C THR A 421 -1.51 3.35 -26.38
N GLY A 422 -1.42 2.57 -27.48
CA GLY A 422 -0.65 1.31 -27.54
C GLY A 422 -1.43 0.02 -27.76
N GLN A 423 -2.70 0.04 -28.19
CA GLN A 423 -3.51 -1.19 -28.32
C GLN A 423 -4.26 -1.34 -29.64
N VAL A 424 -4.28 -2.58 -30.15
CA VAL A 424 -4.89 -3.05 -31.42
C VAL A 424 -6.25 -3.74 -31.16
N SER A 425 -6.68 -3.88 -29.90
CA SER A 425 -7.87 -4.64 -29.50
C SER A 425 -8.99 -3.73 -28.94
N PRO A 426 -10.28 -4.11 -29.08
CA PRO A 426 -11.44 -3.27 -28.75
C PRO A 426 -11.72 -3.10 -27.24
N VAL A 427 -10.82 -3.53 -26.35
CA VAL A 427 -10.96 -3.38 -24.89
C VAL A 427 -10.02 -2.28 -24.42
N THR A 428 -10.55 -1.14 -24.00
CA THR A 428 -9.79 0.01 -23.48
C THR A 428 -9.25 -0.29 -22.08
N ILE A 429 -8.03 -0.83 -21.98
CA ILE A 429 -7.34 -1.03 -20.70
C ILE A 429 -6.63 0.27 -20.31
N VAL A 430 -6.93 0.78 -19.10
CA VAL A 430 -6.28 1.99 -18.54
C VAL A 430 -4.82 1.68 -18.21
N PRO A 431 -3.83 2.48 -18.67
CA PRO A 431 -2.43 2.28 -18.32
C PRO A 431 -2.22 2.37 -16.82
N GLU A 432 -1.55 1.40 -16.20
CA GLU A 432 -1.23 1.48 -14.77
C GLU A 432 -0.09 2.46 -14.52
N SER A 433 -0.16 3.21 -13.43
CA SER A 433 0.94 4.07 -12.96
C SER A 433 1.14 3.84 -11.47
N LEU A 434 1.73 2.69 -11.15
CA LEU A 434 2.01 2.18 -9.81
C LEU A 434 3.53 1.99 -9.65
N CYS A 435 4.06 2.21 -8.43
CA CYS A 435 5.46 1.92 -8.14
C CYS A 435 5.65 0.43 -7.88
N SER A 436 4.89 -0.09 -6.91
CA SER A 436 4.80 -1.51 -6.60
C SER A 436 3.35 -1.98 -6.74
N PRO A 437 3.10 -3.14 -7.37
CA PRO A 437 1.77 -3.74 -7.38
C PRO A 437 1.38 -4.21 -5.97
N GLU A 438 0.09 -4.47 -5.76
CA GLU A 438 -0.38 -5.00 -4.48
C GLU A 438 0.24 -6.39 -4.21
N CYS A 439 0.67 -6.64 -2.97
CA CYS A 439 1.31 -7.90 -2.64
C CYS A 439 0.32 -9.07 -2.72
N PRO A 440 0.77 -10.24 -3.20
CA PRO A 440 -0.05 -11.45 -3.16
C PRO A 440 -0.34 -11.87 -1.71
N TYR A 441 -1.32 -12.73 -1.52
CA TYR A 441 -1.60 -13.32 -0.21
C TYR A 441 -0.39 -14.08 0.33
N GLY A 442 -0.29 -14.20 1.66
CA GLY A 442 0.88 -14.77 2.33
C GLY A 442 2.13 -13.87 2.30
N HIS A 443 2.08 -12.68 1.71
CA HIS A 443 3.19 -11.72 1.65
C HIS A 443 2.83 -10.39 2.31
N ARG A 444 3.75 -9.85 3.11
CA ARG A 444 3.64 -8.51 3.71
C ARG A 444 4.37 -7.46 2.89
N LYS A 445 3.92 -6.21 2.97
CA LYS A 445 4.61 -5.05 2.39
C LYS A 445 5.85 -4.70 3.21
N LEU A 446 7.01 -4.66 2.55
CA LEU A 446 8.27 -4.17 3.09
C LEU A 446 8.59 -2.83 2.43
N MET A 447 8.42 -1.74 3.17
CA MET A 447 8.62 -0.39 2.63
C MET A 447 10.06 -0.20 2.14
N THR A 448 10.22 0.14 0.86
CA THR A 448 11.53 0.36 0.24
C THR A 448 11.70 1.84 -0.08
N GLY A 449 12.64 2.49 0.62
CA GLY A 449 12.96 3.90 0.41
C GLY A 449 12.00 4.88 1.10
N GLN A 450 11.85 6.06 0.52
CA GLN A 450 11.14 7.19 1.13
C GLN A 450 9.64 7.26 0.77
N HIS A 451 9.22 6.63 -0.34
CA HIS A 451 7.86 6.76 -0.84
C HIS A 451 6.98 5.61 -0.34
N LYS A 452 5.81 5.94 0.24
CA LYS A 452 4.86 4.95 0.75
C LYS A 452 4.28 4.01 -0.32
N CYS A 453 4.28 4.42 -1.57
CA CYS A 453 3.76 3.65 -2.69
C CYS A 453 4.76 2.60 -3.21
N CYS A 454 6.03 2.68 -2.80
CA CYS A 454 7.08 1.76 -3.22
C CYS A 454 7.41 0.81 -2.05
N PHE A 455 7.21 -0.47 -2.29
CA PHE A 455 7.46 -1.53 -1.32
C PHE A 455 7.80 -2.83 -2.04
N ASP A 456 8.56 -3.68 -1.38
CA ASP A 456 8.79 -5.05 -1.82
C ASP A 456 7.81 -5.98 -1.11
N CYS A 457 7.42 -7.05 -1.78
CA CYS A 457 6.59 -8.08 -1.17
C CYS A 457 7.49 -9.13 -0.54
N MET A 458 7.42 -9.25 0.78
CA MET A 458 8.20 -10.22 1.55
C MET A 458 7.29 -11.33 2.05
N ALA A 459 7.66 -12.57 1.76
CA ALA A 459 7.01 -13.76 2.28
C ALA A 459 6.83 -13.71 3.81
N CYS A 460 5.65 -14.06 4.28
CA CYS A 460 5.46 -14.28 5.72
C CYS A 460 6.25 -15.51 6.17
N PRO A 461 6.97 -15.43 7.31
CA PRO A 461 7.74 -16.56 7.83
C PRO A 461 6.82 -17.69 8.32
N ALA A 462 7.39 -18.89 8.51
CA ALA A 462 6.67 -20.02 9.07
C ALA A 462 6.03 -19.68 10.44
N ALA A 463 4.94 -20.39 10.77
CA ALA A 463 4.07 -20.13 11.92
C ALA A 463 3.33 -18.77 11.90
N THR A 464 3.39 -18.05 10.77
CA THR A 464 2.58 -16.85 10.52
C THR A 464 1.78 -16.98 9.23
N PHE A 465 0.71 -16.21 9.09
CA PHE A 465 -0.15 -16.20 7.92
C PHE A 465 -0.59 -14.78 7.58
N LEU A 466 -1.04 -14.60 6.34
CA LEU A 466 -1.67 -13.35 5.92
C LEU A 466 -2.74 -13.61 4.85
N ASN A 467 -4.00 -13.39 5.22
CA ASN A 467 -5.19 -13.60 4.37
C ASN A 467 -5.73 -12.31 3.75
N LYS A 468 -5.07 -11.17 3.95
CA LYS A 468 -5.45 -9.87 3.42
C LYS A 468 -4.24 -9.15 2.84
N THR A 469 -4.45 -8.42 1.76
CA THR A 469 -3.44 -7.54 1.17
C THR A 469 -3.32 -6.24 1.98
N GLY A 470 -2.27 -5.45 1.74
CA GLY A 470 -2.10 -4.13 2.36
C GLY A 470 -1.34 -4.07 3.68
N TYR A 471 -1.04 -5.19 4.33
CA TYR A 471 -0.42 -5.21 5.66
C TYR A 471 1.12 -5.23 5.61
N THR A 472 1.74 -4.60 6.60
CA THR A 472 3.21 -4.55 6.78
C THR A 472 3.75 -5.62 7.76
N PHE A 473 2.84 -6.36 8.41
CA PHE A 473 3.17 -7.41 9.38
C PHE A 473 2.30 -8.66 9.14
N CYS A 474 2.85 -9.82 9.48
CA CYS A 474 2.17 -11.11 9.39
C CYS A 474 1.47 -11.44 10.71
N GLN A 475 0.38 -12.21 10.64
CA GLN A 475 -0.37 -12.63 11.83
C GLN A 475 0.16 -13.97 12.32
N ALA A 476 0.35 -14.13 13.63
CA ALA A 476 0.80 -15.40 14.19
C ALA A 476 -0.33 -16.44 14.24
N CYS A 477 0.00 -17.71 13.99
CA CYS A 477 -0.93 -18.81 14.18
C CYS A 477 -1.21 -19.05 15.68
N ALA A 478 -2.42 -19.54 16.00
CA ALA A 478 -2.76 -20.00 17.34
C ALA A 478 -1.92 -21.24 17.71
N ARG A 479 -1.76 -21.54 19.01
CA ARG A 479 -0.81 -22.56 19.51
C ARG A 479 -0.98 -23.96 18.90
N ASP A 480 -2.21 -24.42 18.71
CA ASP A 480 -2.49 -25.75 18.14
C ASP A 480 -2.40 -25.79 16.60
N TYR A 481 -2.10 -24.64 15.99
CA TYR A 481 -1.99 -24.45 14.56
C TYR A 481 -0.56 -24.04 14.19
N TRP A 482 -0.21 -24.23 12.92
CA TRP A 482 1.04 -23.82 12.33
C TRP A 482 0.84 -23.52 10.85
N SER A 483 1.83 -22.91 10.22
CA SER A 483 1.80 -22.61 8.79
C SER A 483 3.21 -22.69 8.22
N GLU A 484 3.30 -22.97 6.93
CA GLU A 484 4.54 -22.86 6.17
C GLU A 484 4.81 -21.38 5.85
N ALA A 485 6.00 -21.07 5.32
CA ALA A 485 6.23 -19.75 4.76
C ALA A 485 5.20 -19.46 3.63
N GLU A 486 4.88 -18.18 3.41
CA GLU A 486 3.95 -17.75 2.36
C GLU A 486 2.50 -18.26 2.51
N SER A 487 2.12 -18.71 3.70
CA SER A 487 0.78 -19.25 3.92
C SER A 487 -0.29 -18.18 4.12
N GLU A 488 -1.46 -18.43 3.54
CA GLU A 488 -2.66 -17.59 3.74
C GLU A 488 -3.48 -18.02 4.96
N THR A 489 -3.30 -19.27 5.41
CA THR A 489 -4.07 -19.90 6.49
C THR A 489 -3.17 -20.75 7.38
N CYS A 490 -3.62 -20.99 8.61
CA CYS A 490 -2.94 -21.92 9.51
C CYS A 490 -3.57 -23.32 9.41
N LYS A 491 -2.72 -24.34 9.40
CA LYS A 491 -3.05 -25.77 9.46
C LYS A 491 -2.97 -26.27 10.91
N ILE A 492 -3.72 -27.31 11.25
CA ILE A 492 -3.62 -27.94 12.58
C ILE A 492 -2.28 -28.70 12.66
N ARG A 493 -1.59 -28.62 13.80
CA ARG A 493 -0.34 -29.37 14.04
C ARG A 493 -0.61 -30.88 14.13
N ALA A 494 0.28 -31.69 13.58
CA ALA A 494 0.16 -33.15 13.66
C ALA A 494 0.52 -33.65 15.06
N GLU A 495 -0.27 -34.57 15.62
CA GLU A 495 0.04 -35.16 16.93
C GLU A 495 0.97 -36.38 16.77
N LEU A 496 2.15 -36.33 17.40
CA LEU A 496 3.14 -37.40 17.42
C LEU A 496 3.02 -38.22 18.71
N TYR A 497 2.64 -39.48 18.56
CA TYR A 497 2.56 -40.50 19.62
C TYR A 497 2.73 -41.91 19.01
N LEU A 498 2.58 -42.98 19.80
CA LEU A 498 2.60 -44.37 19.33
C LEU A 498 1.17 -44.92 19.14
N PRO A 499 0.48 -44.66 18.02
CA PRO A 499 -0.87 -45.16 17.80
C PRO A 499 -0.86 -46.67 17.57
N TRP A 500 -1.93 -47.36 17.98
CA TRP A 500 -2.10 -48.81 17.83
C TRP A 500 -1.90 -49.32 16.39
N GLY A 501 -2.22 -48.51 15.38
CA GLY A 501 -2.14 -48.90 13.97
C GLY A 501 -0.81 -48.62 13.25
N ALA A 502 0.16 -47.97 13.89
CA ALA A 502 1.44 -47.67 13.23
C ALA A 502 2.31 -48.94 13.09
N PRO A 503 3.06 -49.12 11.97
CA PRO A 503 3.90 -50.31 11.75
C PRO A 503 4.87 -50.60 12.90
N LEU A 504 5.49 -49.55 13.45
CA LEU A 504 6.40 -49.66 14.60
C LEU A 504 5.68 -50.13 15.87
N THR A 505 4.49 -49.59 16.15
CA THR A 505 3.64 -50.03 17.27
C THR A 505 3.23 -51.49 17.12
N THR A 506 2.80 -51.88 15.93
CA THR A 506 2.42 -53.28 15.63
C THR A 506 3.58 -54.23 15.87
N ALA A 507 4.80 -53.88 15.43
CA ALA A 507 5.99 -54.69 15.67
C ALA A 507 6.29 -54.84 17.18
N LEU A 508 6.19 -53.75 17.96
CA LEU A 508 6.38 -53.78 19.41
C LEU A 508 5.30 -54.61 20.14
N LEU A 509 4.05 -54.56 19.67
CA LEU A 509 2.95 -55.35 20.24
C LEU A 509 3.08 -56.85 19.92
N ILE A 510 3.54 -57.20 18.72
CA ILE A 510 3.90 -58.60 18.39
C ILE A 510 5.03 -59.06 19.31
N TYR A 511 6.04 -58.22 19.53
CA TYR A 511 7.15 -58.55 20.42
C TYR A 511 6.69 -58.76 21.88
N LEU A 512 5.80 -57.90 22.38
CA LEU A 512 5.14 -58.08 23.66
C LEU A 512 4.34 -59.40 23.71
N GLY A 513 3.55 -59.69 22.68
CA GLY A 513 2.75 -60.90 22.59
C GLY A 513 3.60 -62.18 22.65
N VAL A 514 4.71 -62.21 21.91
CA VAL A 514 5.69 -63.32 21.96
C VAL A 514 6.29 -63.44 23.35
N THR A 515 6.68 -62.32 23.98
CA THR A 515 7.26 -62.32 25.32
C THR A 515 6.27 -62.83 26.38
N LEU A 516 5.01 -62.40 26.31
CA LEU A 516 3.94 -62.88 27.20
C LEU A 516 3.65 -64.36 26.98
N PHE A 517 3.58 -64.81 25.73
CA PHE A 517 3.39 -66.23 25.39
C PHE A 517 4.52 -67.09 25.97
N LEU A 518 5.77 -66.67 25.82
CA LEU A 518 6.92 -67.37 26.37
C LEU A 518 6.93 -67.37 27.92
N THR A 519 6.66 -66.24 28.56
CA THR A 519 6.62 -66.15 30.04
C THR A 519 5.48 -66.98 30.63
N LEU A 520 4.30 -66.97 30.01
CA LEU A 520 3.17 -67.80 30.44
C LEU A 520 3.43 -69.29 30.18
N GLY A 521 3.93 -69.65 28.99
CA GLY A 521 4.28 -71.04 28.65
C GLY A 521 5.32 -71.61 29.62
N THR A 522 6.38 -70.86 29.93
CA THR A 522 7.37 -71.26 30.93
C THR A 522 6.77 -71.38 32.33
N SER A 523 5.86 -70.48 32.72
CA SER A 523 5.13 -70.57 34.00
C SER A 523 4.32 -71.85 34.12
N VAL A 524 3.56 -72.19 33.07
CA VAL A 524 2.75 -73.41 33.01
C VAL A 524 3.62 -74.67 33.11
N ILE A 525 4.74 -74.72 32.38
CA ILE A 525 5.69 -75.85 32.45
C ILE A 525 6.24 -76.00 33.87
N PHE A 526 6.63 -74.90 34.52
CA PHE A 526 7.16 -74.93 35.88
C PHE A 526 6.10 -75.31 36.90
N LEU A 527 4.85 -74.87 36.73
CA LEU A 527 3.70 -75.22 37.59
C LEU A 527 3.44 -76.73 37.59
N PHE A 528 3.34 -77.35 36.42
CA PHE A 528 3.11 -78.79 36.31
C PHE A 528 4.30 -79.62 36.81
N ASN A 529 5.52 -79.07 36.74
CA ASN A 529 6.76 -79.76 37.14
C ASN A 529 7.31 -79.29 38.51
N LEU A 530 6.51 -78.64 39.37
CA LEU A 530 6.97 -78.10 40.67
C LEU A 530 7.62 -79.15 41.58
N SER A 531 7.19 -80.40 41.48
CA SER A 531 7.71 -81.51 42.29
C SER A 531 9.08 -82.01 41.82
N THR A 532 9.51 -81.63 40.61
CA THR A 532 10.74 -82.12 39.98
C THR A 532 12.01 -81.46 40.55
N PRO A 533 13.15 -82.18 40.60
CA PRO A 533 14.39 -81.68 41.18
C PRO A 533 14.97 -80.47 40.43
N VAL A 534 14.79 -80.36 39.11
CA VAL A 534 15.23 -79.21 38.32
C VAL A 534 14.49 -77.94 38.72
N VAL A 535 13.17 -77.99 38.91
CA VAL A 535 12.38 -76.82 39.33
C VAL A 535 12.68 -76.47 40.80
N LYS A 536 12.83 -77.45 41.68
CA LYS A 536 13.20 -77.24 43.09
C LYS A 536 14.58 -76.60 43.25
N SER A 537 15.59 -77.08 42.52
CA SER A 537 16.95 -76.52 42.51
C SER A 537 17.00 -75.13 41.89
N ALA A 538 16.17 -74.86 40.87
CA ALA A 538 16.04 -73.54 40.27
C ALA A 538 15.39 -72.50 41.20
N GLY A 539 14.67 -72.93 42.25
CA GLY A 539 14.07 -72.06 43.25
C GLY A 539 12.62 -72.36 43.62
N GLY A 540 12.03 -73.43 43.08
CA GLY A 540 10.67 -73.87 43.42
C GLY A 540 9.63 -72.76 43.24
N LYS A 541 8.86 -72.46 44.29
CA LYS A 541 7.80 -71.44 44.28
C LYS A 541 8.30 -70.03 43.94
N THR A 542 9.55 -69.68 44.26
CA THR A 542 10.12 -68.35 43.94
C THR A 542 10.35 -68.14 42.44
N CYS A 543 10.48 -69.21 41.64
CA CYS A 543 10.53 -69.11 40.17
C CYS A 543 9.19 -68.65 39.59
N LEU A 544 8.08 -69.07 40.19
CA LEU A 544 6.74 -68.62 39.77
C LEU A 544 6.52 -67.15 40.12
N LEU A 545 7.01 -66.71 41.28
CA LEU A 545 7.02 -65.28 41.64
C LEU A 545 7.84 -64.46 40.63
N MET A 546 9.01 -64.95 40.23
CA MET A 546 9.85 -64.30 39.23
C MET A 546 9.16 -64.24 37.86
N LEU A 547 8.56 -65.32 37.39
CA LEU A 547 7.82 -65.33 36.12
C LEU A 547 6.59 -64.42 36.17
N ALA A 548 5.82 -64.43 37.27
CA ALA A 548 4.70 -63.50 37.46
C ALA A 548 5.16 -62.03 37.43
N SER A 549 6.29 -61.71 38.09
CA SER A 549 6.86 -60.36 38.06
C SER A 549 7.35 -59.95 36.66
N LEU A 550 7.91 -60.87 35.87
CA LEU A 550 8.29 -60.62 34.48
C LEU A 550 7.06 -60.42 33.57
N THR A 551 5.97 -61.15 33.81
CA THR A 551 4.70 -60.95 33.10
C THR A 551 4.11 -59.57 33.40
N VAL A 552 4.10 -59.13 34.67
CA VAL A 552 3.64 -57.78 35.03
C VAL A 552 4.57 -56.70 34.45
N ALA A 553 5.89 -56.90 34.49
CA ALA A 553 6.86 -56.00 33.87
C ALA A 553 6.63 -55.89 32.35
N SER A 554 6.28 -57.00 31.68
CA SER A 554 5.95 -56.99 30.25
C SER A 554 4.65 -56.23 29.99
N CYS A 555 3.61 -56.46 30.80
CA CYS A 555 2.31 -55.77 30.69
C CYS A 555 2.43 -54.26 30.93
N SER A 556 3.41 -53.78 31.72
CA SER A 556 3.64 -52.35 31.95
C SER A 556 3.85 -51.55 30.65
N THR A 557 4.40 -52.18 29.61
CA THR A 557 4.61 -51.56 28.29
C THR A 557 3.31 -51.11 27.62
N LEU A 558 2.16 -51.70 27.99
CA LEU A 558 0.84 -51.29 27.48
C LEU A 558 0.51 -49.83 27.83
N CYS A 559 1.10 -49.28 28.91
CA CYS A 559 0.92 -47.89 29.32
C CYS A 559 1.64 -46.87 28.41
N HIS A 560 2.42 -47.33 27.43
CA HIS A 560 3.15 -46.46 26.49
C HIS A 560 2.44 -46.26 25.15
N PHE A 561 1.42 -47.07 24.83
CA PHE A 561 0.72 -47.00 23.55
C PHE A 561 -0.48 -46.08 23.61
N ASN A 562 -0.82 -45.51 22.45
CA ASN A 562 -1.90 -44.57 22.23
C ASN A 562 -1.72 -43.21 22.94
N ARG A 563 -2.74 -42.36 22.88
CA ARG A 563 -2.75 -41.07 23.59
C ARG A 563 -2.57 -41.28 25.11
N PRO A 564 -1.68 -40.52 25.77
CA PRO A 564 -1.41 -40.66 27.19
C PRO A 564 -2.67 -40.38 28.01
N SER A 565 -3.12 -41.36 28.78
CA SER A 565 -4.20 -41.20 29.76
C SER A 565 -3.63 -40.88 31.13
N GLN A 566 -4.41 -40.24 32.00
CA GLN A 566 -3.99 -39.96 33.38
C GLN A 566 -3.58 -41.24 34.11
N ILE A 567 -4.39 -42.29 33.98
CA ILE A 567 -4.12 -43.60 34.61
C ILE A 567 -2.86 -44.22 33.99
N GLY A 568 -2.70 -44.17 32.67
CA GLY A 568 -1.52 -44.69 31.98
C GLY A 568 -0.23 -44.03 32.45
N CYS A 569 -0.21 -42.69 32.58
CA CYS A 569 0.96 -41.97 33.08
C CYS A 569 1.34 -42.32 34.51
N LEU A 570 0.34 -42.47 35.40
CA LEU A 570 0.57 -42.84 36.81
C LEU A 570 1.09 -44.28 36.96
N LEU A 571 0.58 -45.21 36.15
CA LEU A 571 0.91 -46.62 36.23
C LEU A 571 2.22 -46.99 35.51
N LYS A 572 2.59 -46.24 34.47
CA LYS A 572 3.70 -46.54 33.55
C LYS A 572 5.03 -46.86 34.23
N GLN A 573 5.52 -45.98 35.12
CA GLN A 573 6.83 -46.18 35.78
C GLN A 573 6.76 -47.19 36.96
N PRO A 574 5.81 -47.07 37.92
CA PRO A 574 5.78 -47.95 39.08
C PRO A 574 5.58 -49.43 38.73
N LEU A 575 4.72 -49.75 37.75
CA LEU A 575 4.47 -51.14 37.36
C LEU A 575 5.73 -51.84 36.84
N PHE A 576 6.55 -51.15 36.05
CA PHE A 576 7.81 -51.72 35.56
C PHE A 576 8.84 -51.85 36.69
N ILE A 577 9.10 -50.75 37.41
CA ILE A 577 10.19 -50.68 38.39
C ILE A 577 9.97 -51.67 39.53
N ILE A 578 8.77 -51.71 40.12
CA ILE A 578 8.46 -52.62 41.23
C ILE A 578 8.58 -54.08 40.75
N SER A 579 7.96 -54.42 39.63
CA SER A 579 7.93 -55.80 39.13
C SER A 579 9.32 -56.30 38.71
N PHE A 580 10.09 -55.46 38.03
CA PHE A 580 11.45 -55.81 37.61
C PHE A 580 12.40 -55.94 38.82
N THR A 581 12.22 -55.11 39.85
CA THR A 581 12.98 -55.21 41.11
C THR A 581 12.67 -56.51 41.85
N VAL A 582 11.40 -56.94 41.91
CA VAL A 582 11.03 -58.25 42.48
C VAL A 582 11.72 -59.40 41.74
N CYS A 583 11.77 -59.34 40.40
CA CYS A 583 12.50 -60.31 39.58
C CYS A 583 13.99 -60.35 39.95
N LEU A 584 14.67 -59.19 39.95
CA LEU A 584 16.09 -59.10 40.28
C LEU A 584 16.39 -59.52 41.74
N ALA A 585 15.51 -59.21 42.69
CA ALA A 585 15.60 -59.69 44.07
C ALA A 585 15.54 -61.23 44.12
N CYS A 586 14.68 -61.85 43.33
CA CYS A 586 14.62 -63.32 43.22
C CYS A 586 15.92 -63.90 42.62
N VAL A 587 16.44 -63.30 41.55
CA VAL A 587 17.71 -63.73 40.92
C VAL A 587 18.87 -63.58 41.89
N THR A 588 19.00 -62.45 42.56
CA THR A 588 20.11 -62.15 43.49
C THR A 588 20.14 -63.09 44.68
N VAL A 589 18.99 -63.34 45.31
CA VAL A 589 18.85 -64.32 46.40
C VAL A 589 19.31 -65.70 45.95
N ARG A 590 18.94 -66.13 44.75
CA ARG A 590 19.31 -67.45 44.22
C ARG A 590 20.79 -67.53 43.89
N SER A 591 21.35 -66.52 43.22
CA SER A 591 22.78 -66.42 42.96
C SER A 591 23.59 -66.44 44.26
N PHE A 592 23.14 -65.74 45.29
CA PHE A 592 23.76 -65.74 46.61
C PHE A 592 23.73 -67.11 47.28
N GLN A 593 22.59 -67.82 47.23
CA GLN A 593 22.47 -69.18 47.76
C GLN A 593 23.43 -70.15 47.08
N VAL A 594 23.55 -70.10 45.74
CA VAL A 594 24.49 -70.95 45.00
C VAL A 594 25.95 -70.68 45.40
N VAL A 595 26.34 -69.40 45.53
CA VAL A 595 27.70 -69.03 45.96
C VAL A 595 27.98 -69.48 47.40
N CYS A 596 27.02 -69.31 48.31
CA CYS A 596 27.15 -69.74 49.70
C CYS A 596 27.34 -71.25 49.82
N ILE A 597 26.55 -72.04 49.06
CA ILE A 597 26.62 -73.51 49.09
C ILE A 597 27.94 -74.03 48.48
N PHE A 598 28.37 -73.51 47.33
CA PHE A 598 29.48 -74.13 46.57
C PHE A 598 30.85 -73.52 46.80
N LYS A 599 30.93 -72.27 47.27
CA LYS A 599 32.17 -71.49 47.34
C LYS A 599 32.50 -71.04 48.76
N TRP A 600 31.51 -70.74 49.58
CA TRP A 600 31.70 -70.13 50.92
C TRP A 600 31.22 -71.01 52.08
N SER A 601 30.92 -72.29 51.80
CA SER A 601 30.44 -73.25 52.79
C SER A 601 31.40 -73.45 53.97
N SER A 602 32.70 -73.17 53.80
CA SER A 602 33.71 -73.26 54.85
C SER A 602 33.90 -71.99 55.70
N LYS A 603 33.42 -70.81 55.26
CA LYS A 603 33.67 -69.53 55.94
C LYS A 603 32.49 -69.00 56.77
N LEU A 604 31.23 -69.29 56.38
CA LEU A 604 30.03 -68.71 57.01
C LEU A 604 28.86 -69.71 57.20
N PRO A 605 29.07 -70.93 57.76
CA PRO A 605 28.02 -71.95 57.84
C PRO A 605 26.86 -71.56 58.76
N ARG A 606 27.15 -71.05 59.98
CA ARG A 606 26.11 -70.76 60.98
C ARG A 606 25.17 -69.62 60.58
N SER A 607 25.70 -68.53 60.02
CA SER A 607 24.89 -67.37 59.61
C SER A 607 24.02 -67.68 58.39
N TYR A 608 24.55 -68.43 57.41
CA TYR A 608 23.79 -68.85 56.24
C TYR A 608 22.69 -69.87 56.60
N GLU A 609 22.99 -70.88 57.42
CA GLU A 609 21.99 -71.86 57.87
C GLU A 609 20.86 -71.21 58.67
N THR A 610 21.19 -70.26 59.56
CA THR A 610 20.19 -69.51 60.33
C THR A 610 19.31 -68.65 59.41
N TRP A 611 19.91 -67.94 58.46
CA TRP A 611 19.19 -67.13 57.48
C TRP A 611 18.29 -67.97 56.57
N ALA A 612 18.80 -69.09 56.05
CA ALA A 612 18.02 -70.00 55.21
C ALA A 612 16.88 -70.68 55.99
N LYS A 613 17.09 -71.06 57.26
CA LYS A 613 16.10 -71.70 58.13
C LYS A 613 14.99 -70.74 58.56
N ASN A 614 15.32 -69.47 58.81
CA ASN A 614 14.36 -68.44 59.23
C ASN A 614 13.70 -67.70 58.05
N ARG A 615 13.47 -68.36 56.90
CA ARG A 615 12.85 -67.77 55.70
C ARG A 615 13.56 -66.52 55.15
N GLY A 616 14.87 -66.38 55.37
CA GLY A 616 15.67 -65.25 54.90
C GLY A 616 15.53 -64.86 53.42
N PRO A 617 15.46 -65.83 52.47
CA PRO A 617 15.15 -65.55 51.06
C PRO A 617 13.84 -64.79 50.83
N GLU A 618 12.77 -65.18 51.52
CA GLU A 618 11.44 -64.56 51.40
C GLU A 618 11.43 -63.18 52.06
N ILE A 619 12.10 -63.05 53.22
CA ILE A 619 12.24 -61.77 53.94
C ILE A 619 13.04 -60.75 53.11
N PHE A 620 14.12 -61.16 52.44
CA PHE A 620 14.91 -60.25 51.59
C PHE A 620 14.08 -59.70 50.41
N ILE A 621 13.36 -60.59 49.72
CA ILE A 621 12.47 -60.19 48.62
C ILE A 621 11.40 -59.24 49.14
N PHE A 622 10.78 -59.54 50.29
CA PHE A 622 9.76 -58.70 50.90
C PHE A 622 10.29 -57.31 51.27
N ILE A 623 11.42 -57.21 51.99
CA ILE A 623 12.03 -55.93 52.39
C ILE A 623 12.38 -55.10 51.16
N THR A 624 13.04 -55.70 50.16
CA THR A 624 13.41 -55.01 48.92
C THR A 624 12.18 -54.48 48.19
N THR A 625 11.10 -55.27 48.14
CA THR A 625 9.83 -54.86 47.52
C THR A 625 9.17 -53.71 48.29
N VAL A 626 9.13 -53.77 49.62
CA VAL A 626 8.54 -52.71 50.45
C VAL A 626 9.31 -51.39 50.30
N VAL A 627 10.64 -51.45 50.29
CA VAL A 627 11.49 -50.28 50.04
C VAL A 627 11.20 -49.67 48.67
N GLU A 628 11.11 -50.49 47.62
CA GLU A 628 10.84 -49.99 46.28
C GLU A 628 9.42 -49.43 46.11
N VAL A 629 8.43 -50.06 46.73
CA VAL A 629 7.05 -49.55 46.78
C VAL A 629 7.00 -48.19 47.49
N PHE A 630 7.73 -48.04 48.60
CA PHE A 630 7.81 -46.77 49.32
C PHE A 630 8.49 -45.68 48.48
N ILE A 631 9.61 -45.98 47.82
CA ILE A 631 10.30 -45.04 46.92
C ILE A 631 9.40 -44.63 45.75
N SER A 632 8.73 -45.60 45.11
CA SER A 632 7.80 -45.36 44.00
C SER A 632 6.61 -44.50 44.43
N PHE A 633 6.05 -44.75 45.61
CA PHE A 633 4.94 -43.98 46.17
C PHE A 633 5.36 -42.55 46.51
N LEU A 634 6.51 -42.37 47.16
CA LEU A 634 7.05 -41.04 47.48
C LEU A 634 7.29 -40.21 46.20
N ARG A 635 7.85 -40.84 45.15
CA ARG A 635 8.04 -40.18 43.85
C ARG A 635 6.71 -39.73 43.23
N MET A 636 5.68 -40.56 43.31
CA MET A 636 4.34 -40.24 42.79
C MET A 636 3.66 -39.12 43.59
N LEU A 637 3.95 -38.99 44.89
CA LEU A 637 3.43 -37.90 45.73
C LEU A 637 4.14 -36.56 45.49
N LEU A 638 5.46 -36.58 45.34
CA LEU A 638 6.25 -35.36 45.15
C LEU A 638 6.05 -34.79 43.74
N ASP A 639 6.10 -35.64 42.71
CA ASP A 639 6.01 -35.22 41.31
C ASP A 639 5.09 -36.16 40.50
N PRO A 640 3.75 -36.01 40.62
CA PRO A 640 2.81 -36.87 39.91
C PRO A 640 2.88 -36.66 38.39
N PRO A 641 3.12 -37.71 37.57
CA PRO A 641 3.15 -37.58 36.13
C PRO A 641 1.74 -37.38 35.55
N PHE A 642 1.57 -36.36 34.71
CA PHE A 642 0.31 -36.07 34.01
C PHE A 642 0.52 -36.03 32.48
N PRO A 643 -0.56 -36.17 31.67
CA PRO A 643 -0.48 -36.01 30.22
C PRO A 643 -0.11 -34.57 29.85
N SER A 644 0.99 -34.38 29.12
CA SER A 644 1.48 -33.09 28.63
C SER A 644 1.58 -33.05 27.11
N ARG A 645 1.48 -31.83 26.57
CA ARG A 645 1.67 -31.53 25.15
C ARG A 645 2.92 -30.68 25.00
N ASP A 646 3.92 -31.19 24.29
CA ASP A 646 5.14 -30.44 23.97
C ASP A 646 4.99 -29.79 22.59
N TYR A 647 5.11 -28.46 22.56
CA TYR A 647 4.98 -27.61 21.36
C TYR A 647 6.33 -27.11 20.83
N ASP A 648 7.41 -27.31 21.59
CA ASP A 648 8.71 -26.66 21.38
C ASP A 648 9.68 -27.57 20.61
N PHE A 649 9.44 -28.88 20.60
CA PHE A 649 10.36 -29.83 19.95
C PHE A 649 10.26 -29.81 18.41
N TYR A 650 9.04 -29.72 17.85
CA TYR A 650 8.79 -29.58 16.42
C TYR A 650 7.91 -28.37 16.14
N SER A 651 8.18 -27.63 15.07
CA SER A 651 7.39 -26.44 14.70
C SER A 651 6.00 -26.78 14.14
N ASP A 652 5.90 -27.94 13.47
CA ASP A 652 4.74 -28.41 12.72
C ASP A 652 3.90 -29.48 13.46
N SER A 653 4.44 -30.01 14.56
CA SER A 653 3.89 -31.16 15.26
C SER A 653 3.82 -30.93 16.77
N ILE A 654 2.92 -31.65 17.44
CA ILE A 654 2.74 -31.66 18.90
C ILE A 654 3.12 -33.05 19.40
N ILE A 655 4.02 -33.13 20.37
CA ILE A 655 4.38 -34.42 20.98
C ILE A 655 3.47 -34.64 22.19
N LEU A 656 2.78 -35.79 22.21
CA LEU A 656 1.95 -36.19 23.35
C LEU A 656 2.74 -37.17 24.22
N GLU A 657 3.09 -36.75 25.44
CA GLU A 657 3.84 -37.56 26.39
C GLU A 657 3.38 -37.37 27.84
N CYS A 658 3.89 -38.17 28.77
CA CYS A 658 3.71 -37.94 30.20
C CYS A 658 4.86 -37.04 30.70
N THR A 659 4.57 -36.08 31.56
CA THR A 659 5.57 -35.14 32.11
C THR A 659 6.71 -35.88 32.83
N TYR A 660 7.91 -35.29 32.82
CA TYR A 660 9.13 -35.81 33.49
C TYR A 660 9.64 -37.16 32.96
N CYS A 661 9.42 -37.45 31.68
CA CYS A 661 10.10 -38.57 31.01
C CYS A 661 11.58 -38.23 30.77
N ILE A 662 12.46 -39.23 30.97
CA ILE A 662 13.93 -39.11 30.83
C ILE A 662 14.35 -38.80 29.37
N SER A 663 13.47 -39.08 28.42
CA SER A 663 13.74 -38.93 26.98
C SER A 663 12.52 -38.35 26.26
N ARG A 664 12.72 -37.26 25.50
CA ARG A 664 11.66 -36.61 24.72
C ARG A 664 11.52 -37.22 23.33
N GLY A 665 10.28 -37.35 22.86
CA GLY A 665 9.97 -37.71 21.48
C GLY A 665 9.50 -39.15 21.24
N SER A 666 8.75 -39.32 20.15
CA SER A 666 8.08 -40.58 19.80
C SER A 666 9.05 -41.76 19.63
N PHE A 667 10.22 -41.51 19.03
CA PHE A 667 11.26 -42.54 18.87
C PHE A 667 11.83 -43.02 20.21
N ALA A 668 12.03 -42.10 21.15
CA ALA A 668 12.55 -42.46 22.47
C ALA A 668 11.54 -43.28 23.29
N MET A 669 10.24 -43.04 23.12
CA MET A 669 9.20 -43.89 23.71
C MET A 669 9.27 -45.34 23.17
N ALA A 670 9.47 -45.51 21.86
CA ALA A 670 9.61 -46.83 21.24
C ALA A 670 10.86 -47.57 21.73
N LEU A 671 12.00 -46.87 21.85
CA LEU A 671 13.25 -47.44 22.39
C LEU A 671 13.07 -47.94 23.84
N ASN A 672 12.39 -47.16 24.68
CA ASN A 672 12.11 -47.58 26.07
C ASN A 672 11.28 -48.87 26.13
N VAL A 673 10.23 -48.99 25.31
CA VAL A 673 9.41 -50.22 25.24
C VAL A 673 10.27 -51.39 24.75
N GLY A 674 11.07 -51.19 23.71
CA GLY A 674 11.98 -52.21 23.19
C GLY A 674 12.99 -52.69 24.24
N ALA A 675 13.58 -51.78 25.01
CA ALA A 675 14.54 -52.10 26.07
C ALA A 675 13.90 -52.92 27.20
N ILE A 676 12.67 -52.57 27.61
CA ILE A 676 11.91 -53.33 28.62
C ILE A 676 11.71 -54.78 28.14
N LEU A 677 11.16 -54.96 26.94
CA LEU A 677 10.89 -56.30 26.40
C LEU A 677 12.17 -57.11 26.20
N PHE A 678 13.25 -56.47 25.74
CA PHE A 678 14.56 -57.10 25.59
C PHE A 678 15.12 -57.58 26.92
N SER A 679 15.01 -56.77 27.98
CA SER A 679 15.47 -57.17 29.32
C SER A 679 14.71 -58.39 29.86
N VAL A 680 13.39 -58.46 29.64
CA VAL A 680 12.56 -59.60 30.05
C VAL A 680 12.92 -60.85 29.27
N LEU A 681 13.03 -60.73 27.93
CA LEU A 681 13.40 -61.85 27.08
C LEU A 681 14.81 -62.37 27.41
N GLY A 682 15.75 -61.47 27.73
CA GLY A 682 17.09 -61.82 28.16
C GLY A 682 17.10 -62.65 29.45
N ILE A 683 16.30 -62.28 30.45
CA ILE A 683 16.15 -63.08 31.68
C ILE A 683 15.47 -64.43 31.38
N LEU A 684 14.43 -64.44 30.55
CA LEU A 684 13.75 -65.67 30.15
C LEU A 684 14.68 -66.65 29.42
N GLY A 685 15.44 -66.14 28.45
CA GLY A 685 16.41 -66.89 27.67
C GLY A 685 17.60 -67.37 28.51
N GLY A 686 18.18 -66.49 29.33
CA GLY A 686 19.37 -66.82 30.12
C GLY A 686 19.09 -67.71 31.33
N TYR A 687 17.99 -67.45 32.07
CA TYR A 687 17.73 -68.13 33.33
C TYR A 687 16.80 -69.34 33.20
N PHE A 688 15.75 -69.26 32.37
CA PHE A 688 14.68 -70.25 32.32
C PHE A 688 14.82 -71.24 31.16
N LEU A 689 15.24 -70.79 29.97
CA LEU A 689 15.37 -71.64 28.78
C LEU A 689 16.21 -72.91 29.01
N PRO A 690 17.40 -72.87 29.66
CA PRO A 690 18.18 -74.08 29.90
C PRO A 690 17.45 -75.11 30.77
N LYS A 691 16.62 -74.64 31.70
CA LYS A 691 15.85 -75.48 32.62
C LYS A 691 14.64 -76.10 31.92
N VAL A 692 13.95 -75.32 31.10
CA VAL A 692 12.86 -75.82 30.25
C VAL A 692 13.37 -76.88 29.28
N TYR A 693 14.55 -76.66 28.68
CA TYR A 693 15.21 -77.63 27.81
C TYR A 693 15.45 -78.97 28.53
N ILE A 694 15.96 -78.93 29.77
CA ILE A 694 16.15 -80.15 30.57
C ILE A 694 14.82 -80.83 30.89
N ILE A 695 13.78 -80.08 31.27
CA ILE A 695 12.48 -80.63 31.64
C ILE A 695 11.81 -81.32 30.44
N LEU A 696 11.84 -80.72 29.25
CA LEU A 696 11.10 -81.22 28.08
C LEU A 696 11.91 -82.18 27.19
N ILE A 697 13.20 -81.91 26.96
CA ILE A 697 14.01 -82.61 25.94
C ILE A 697 14.95 -83.64 26.57
N LYS A 698 15.36 -83.44 27.83
CA LYS A 698 16.27 -84.35 28.57
C LYS A 698 15.68 -84.79 29.91
N PRO A 699 14.47 -85.41 29.94
CA PRO A 699 13.80 -85.79 31.18
C PRO A 699 14.65 -86.74 32.06
N GLN A 700 15.59 -87.50 31.48
CA GLN A 700 16.53 -88.34 32.23
C GLN A 700 17.42 -87.55 33.20
N LEU A 701 17.72 -86.28 32.89
CA LEU A 701 18.49 -85.37 33.75
C LEU A 701 17.59 -84.70 34.82
N ASN A 702 16.27 -84.87 34.72
CA ASN A 702 15.28 -84.32 35.65
C ASN A 702 14.81 -85.35 36.70
N THR A 703 15.71 -86.25 37.11
CA THR A 703 15.44 -87.27 38.13
C THR A 703 16.26 -87.01 39.40
N THR A 704 15.74 -87.42 40.56
CA THR A 704 16.42 -87.27 41.85
C THR A 704 17.73 -88.05 41.90
N ALA A 705 17.75 -89.25 41.30
CA ALA A 705 18.93 -90.10 41.19
C ALA A 705 20.06 -89.43 40.41
N HIS A 706 19.75 -88.77 39.28
CA HIS A 706 20.74 -88.04 38.50
C HIS A 706 21.31 -86.83 39.27
N PHE A 707 20.45 -86.08 39.96
CA PHE A 707 20.87 -84.93 40.77
C PHE A 707 21.77 -85.33 41.95
N GLN A 708 21.43 -86.41 42.66
CA GLN A 708 22.24 -86.92 43.78
C GLN A 708 23.60 -87.44 43.29
N ASN A 709 23.63 -88.15 42.15
CA ASN A 709 24.87 -88.64 41.55
C ASN A 709 25.79 -87.48 41.11
N CYS A 710 25.24 -86.42 40.53
CA CYS A 710 26.02 -85.23 40.17
C CYS A 710 26.59 -84.49 41.39
N ILE A 711 25.83 -84.38 42.48
CA ILE A 711 26.30 -83.75 43.73
C ILE A 711 27.43 -84.59 44.35
N GLN A 712 27.30 -85.92 44.37
CA GLN A 712 28.34 -86.83 44.86
C GLN A 712 29.60 -86.75 44.01
N MET A 713 29.50 -86.80 42.68
CA MET A 713 30.66 -86.64 41.79
C MET A 713 31.36 -85.28 41.97
N TYR A 714 30.60 -84.21 42.19
CA TYR A 714 31.17 -82.87 42.44
C TYR A 714 31.84 -82.75 43.81
N THR A 715 31.31 -83.40 44.85
CA THR A 715 31.93 -83.38 46.19
C THR A 715 33.19 -84.24 46.24
N MET A 716 33.23 -85.35 45.48
CA MET A 716 34.42 -86.21 45.36
C MET A 716 35.56 -85.59 44.53
N SER A 717 35.29 -84.66 43.61
CA SER A 717 36.34 -83.97 42.83
C SER A 717 36.96 -82.76 43.53
N LYS A 718 36.46 -82.39 44.71
CA LYS A 718 36.91 -81.24 45.53
C LYS A 718 37.53 -81.64 46.88
N GLN A 719 37.50 -82.92 47.23
CA GLN A 719 38.43 -83.54 48.19
C GLN A 719 39.74 -83.84 47.45
#